data_AF-A0AA47NPW2-F1
#
_entry.id   AF-A0AA47NPW2-F1
#
_cell.length_a   1.000
_cell.length_b   1.000
_cell.length_c   1.000
_cell.angle_alpha   90.00
_cell.angle_beta   90.00
_cell.angle_gamma   90.00
#
_symmetry.space_group_name_H-M   'P 1'
#
loop_
_entity.id
_entity.type
_entity.pdbx_description
1 polymer ?
#
loop_
_entity_poly.entity_id
_entity_poly.type
_entity_poly.pdbx_seq_one_letter_code
_entity_poly.pdbx_strand_id
1 'polypeptide(L)'
;MTYVSCFYHAFAGAEQAETAANRICKVLAVNQENEKLMEEYEKLASELLEWIRRTIPWLENRAAEQTMRAMQQKLEDFRDYRRVHKPPRVQEKCQLEINFNTLQTKLRLSNRPAFMPSEGKMVSDIANAWKGLEQVEKGYEEWLLTEIRRLERLDHLAEKFKQKCSLHETWTSGKEELLSQKDFESASLMEIRALMRKHEAFESDLAAHQDRVEQIAAIAQELNELDYHDAATVNARCQGICDQWDNLGTLTQKRRDSLERVEKLWETIDQLYLEFAKRAAPFNNWMDGAMEDLQDMFIVHSIEEIQSLITAHDQFKATLPEADKERMATMGIQSEIVKIAQTYGIKLSGINPYTNLSPQDISNKWDAVKHLVPLRDQMLQEEVARQQANERLRRQFAAQANIIGPWIQTKMEEIGHVSVDIAGSLEEQMNNLKQYEQNIINYKSNIDKLEGDHQLSQESLIFDNKHTNYTMEHIRVGWEQLLTTIARTINEVENQILTRDAKGISQEQLNEFRASFNHFDRKRNGMMDPDDFRACLISMGYDLGEVEFARIMTLVDSNNTGVVTFQAFIDFMTRETAETDTAEQVMASFKILASDKSYITVDELRRELPPEQAEYCISRMTRYVGADGTTGALDYISFSSALYGESDL
;
A
#
# COMPACT_ATOMS: atom_id res chain seq x y z
N MET A 1 -104.53 111.44 106.84
CA MET A 1 -104.60 110.32 105.87
C MET A 1 -103.90 109.06 106.42
N THR A 2 -104.22 108.62 107.63
CA THR A 2 -103.70 107.38 108.23
C THR A 2 -104.70 106.22 108.13
N TYR A 3 -105.99 106.51 107.99
CA TYR A 3 -107.04 105.49 107.90
C TYR A 3 -107.12 104.80 106.52
N VAL A 4 -106.69 105.47 105.45
CA VAL A 4 -106.68 104.93 104.08
C VAL A 4 -105.51 103.96 103.83
N SER A 5 -104.42 104.09 104.60
CA SER A 5 -103.25 103.18 104.53
C SER A 5 -103.56 101.78 105.07
N CYS A 6 -104.44 101.67 106.08
CA CYS A 6 -104.75 100.37 106.70
C CYS A 6 -105.58 99.44 105.79
N PHE A 7 -106.51 100.00 105.00
CA PHE A 7 -107.28 99.21 104.03
C PHE A 7 -106.46 98.82 102.80
N TYR A 8 -105.49 99.65 102.41
CA TYR A 8 -104.53 99.31 101.34
C TYR A 8 -103.65 98.12 101.74
N HIS A 9 -103.24 98.00 103.00
CA HIS A 9 -102.45 96.84 103.47
C HIS A 9 -103.22 95.51 103.48
N ALA A 10 -104.55 95.53 103.70
CA ALA A 10 -105.36 94.31 103.69
C ALA A 10 -105.67 93.79 102.27
N PHE A 11 -105.98 94.69 101.31
CA PHE A 11 -106.17 94.31 99.90
C PHE A 11 -104.83 94.07 99.18
N ALA A 12 -103.77 94.81 99.51
CA ALA A 12 -102.42 94.55 99.00
C ALA A 12 -101.85 93.21 99.50
N GLY A 13 -102.31 92.68 100.64
CA GLY A 13 -101.85 91.37 101.13
C GLY A 13 -102.15 90.20 100.19
N ALA A 14 -103.31 90.22 99.51
CA ALA A 14 -103.68 89.20 98.53
C ALA A 14 -102.89 89.35 97.21
N GLU A 15 -102.73 90.59 96.73
CA GLU A 15 -101.95 90.92 95.52
C GLU A 15 -100.44 90.67 95.75
N GLN A 16 -99.93 90.92 96.96
CA GLN A 16 -98.57 90.59 97.39
C GLN A 16 -98.34 89.08 97.47
N ALA A 17 -99.32 88.29 97.92
CA ALA A 17 -99.24 86.83 97.94
C ALA A 17 -99.22 86.23 96.53
N GLU A 18 -100.05 86.73 95.61
CA GLU A 18 -100.06 86.30 94.20
C GLU A 18 -98.76 86.71 93.48
N THR A 19 -98.25 87.92 93.74
CA THR A 19 -96.97 88.39 93.20
C THR A 19 -95.79 87.57 93.76
N ALA A 20 -95.84 87.16 95.03
CA ALA A 20 -94.85 86.27 95.64
C ALA A 20 -94.93 84.85 95.05
N ALA A 21 -96.13 84.29 94.87
CA ALA A 21 -96.33 83.00 94.21
C ALA A 21 -95.81 82.99 92.77
N ASN A 22 -96.10 84.03 91.98
CA ASN A 22 -95.57 84.17 90.62
C ASN A 22 -94.04 84.31 90.58
N ARG A 23 -93.44 84.99 91.56
CA ARG A 23 -91.97 85.04 91.72
C ARG A 23 -91.40 83.66 92.05
N ILE A 24 -92.01 82.91 92.96
CA ILE A 24 -91.60 81.54 93.32
C ILE A 24 -91.73 80.60 92.11
N CYS A 25 -92.86 80.62 91.41
CA CYS A 25 -93.08 79.81 90.20
C CYS A 25 -92.04 80.10 89.11
N LYS A 26 -91.69 81.38 88.89
CA LYS A 26 -90.66 81.75 87.92
C LYS A 26 -89.26 81.26 88.32
N VAL A 27 -88.93 81.31 89.61
CA VAL A 27 -87.65 80.79 90.14
C VAL A 27 -87.59 79.26 90.09
N LEU A 28 -88.71 78.58 90.36
CA LEU A 28 -88.83 77.12 90.27
C LEU A 28 -88.75 76.63 88.82
N ALA A 29 -89.41 77.31 87.87
CA ALA A 29 -89.33 76.96 86.46
C ALA A 29 -87.90 77.02 85.93
N VAL A 30 -87.16 78.09 86.27
CA VAL A 30 -85.73 78.21 85.94
C VAL A 30 -84.89 77.14 86.63
N ASN A 31 -85.24 76.74 87.86
CA ASN A 31 -84.53 75.66 88.56
C ASN A 31 -84.77 74.29 87.91
N GLN A 32 -86.02 73.97 87.57
CA GLN A 32 -86.39 72.73 86.90
C GLN A 32 -85.73 72.61 85.51
N GLU A 33 -85.66 73.71 84.75
CA GLU A 33 -84.90 73.72 83.48
C GLU A 33 -83.41 73.47 83.68
N ASN A 34 -82.80 74.05 84.72
CA ASN A 34 -81.38 73.83 85.02
C ASN A 34 -81.11 72.41 85.50
N GLU A 35 -81.97 71.84 86.35
CA GLU A 35 -81.91 70.44 86.77
C GLU A 35 -82.04 69.48 85.59
N LYS A 36 -82.98 69.74 84.68
CA LYS A 36 -83.12 68.96 83.45
C LYS A 36 -81.86 69.03 82.57
N LEU A 37 -81.26 70.21 82.39
CA LEU A 37 -80.00 70.36 81.65
C LEU A 37 -78.80 69.68 82.35
N MET A 38 -78.77 69.65 83.69
CA MET A 38 -77.78 68.92 84.47
C MET A 38 -77.91 67.41 84.27
N GLU A 39 -79.12 66.87 84.37
CA GLU A 39 -79.41 65.45 84.12
C GLU A 39 -79.09 65.03 82.69
N GLU A 40 -79.45 65.86 81.70
CA GLU A 40 -79.13 65.64 80.29
C GLU A 40 -77.62 65.61 80.05
N TYR A 41 -76.84 66.51 80.69
CA TYR A 41 -75.38 66.48 80.63
C TYR A 41 -74.82 65.18 81.24
N GLU A 42 -75.25 64.83 82.45
CA GLU A 42 -74.77 63.64 83.17
C GLU A 42 -75.08 62.34 82.42
N LYS A 43 -76.27 62.25 81.81
CA LYS A 43 -76.68 61.12 81.00
C LYS A 43 -75.81 60.99 79.74
N LEU A 44 -75.70 62.07 78.95
CA LEU A 44 -74.88 62.08 77.73
C LEU A 44 -73.41 61.80 78.03
N ALA A 45 -72.87 62.36 79.12
CA ALA A 45 -71.49 62.10 79.56
C ALA A 45 -71.25 60.63 79.88
N SER A 46 -72.20 59.99 80.58
CA SER A 46 -72.10 58.59 80.97
C SER A 46 -72.15 57.66 79.76
N GLU A 47 -73.12 57.89 78.87
CA GLU A 47 -73.30 57.09 77.65
C GLU A 47 -72.09 57.23 76.72
N LEU A 48 -71.55 58.45 76.55
CA LEU A 48 -70.38 58.69 75.71
C LEU A 48 -69.11 58.06 76.28
N LEU A 49 -68.85 58.20 77.59
CA LEU A 49 -67.67 57.60 78.24
C LEU A 49 -67.75 56.08 78.30
N GLU A 50 -68.95 55.51 78.47
CA GLU A 50 -69.15 54.07 78.39
C GLU A 50 -68.89 53.54 76.98
N TRP A 51 -69.40 54.25 75.95
CA TRP A 51 -69.14 53.91 74.57
C TRP A 51 -67.64 53.96 74.24
N ILE A 52 -66.92 55.02 74.64
CA ILE A 52 -65.47 55.11 74.44
C ILE A 52 -64.74 53.93 75.10
N ARG A 53 -65.09 53.61 76.36
CA ARG A 53 -64.47 52.49 77.11
C ARG A 53 -64.71 51.13 76.47
N ARG A 54 -65.86 50.91 75.82
CA ARG A 54 -66.16 49.67 75.09
C ARG A 54 -65.49 49.61 73.72
N THR A 55 -65.31 50.74 73.06
CA THR A 55 -64.75 50.82 71.70
C THR A 55 -63.22 50.67 71.68
N ILE A 56 -62.51 51.21 72.69
CA ILE A 56 -61.04 51.16 72.75
C ILE A 56 -60.49 49.71 72.63
N PRO A 57 -60.96 48.72 73.42
CA PRO A 57 -60.44 47.34 73.31
C PRO A 57 -60.65 46.70 71.93
N TRP A 58 -61.72 47.05 71.23
CA TRP A 58 -61.96 46.55 69.87
C TRP A 58 -60.94 47.12 68.88
N LEU A 59 -60.57 48.41 69.00
CA LEU A 59 -59.55 49.04 68.16
C LEU A 59 -58.11 48.67 68.59
N GLU A 60 -57.90 48.28 69.84
CA GLU A 60 -56.59 47.78 70.31
C GLU A 60 -56.32 46.33 69.89
N ASN A 61 -57.37 45.57 69.54
CA ASN A 61 -57.22 44.19 69.09
C ASN A 61 -56.58 44.11 67.69
N ARG A 62 -55.26 43.93 67.67
CA ARG A 62 -54.44 43.79 66.44
C ARG A 62 -54.22 42.33 66.03
N ALA A 63 -55.25 41.50 66.13
CA ALA A 63 -55.18 40.12 65.65
C ALA A 63 -55.16 40.09 64.12
N ALA A 64 -54.02 39.69 63.55
CA ALA A 64 -53.87 39.47 62.11
C ALA A 64 -54.69 38.25 61.67
N GLU A 65 -55.39 38.39 60.54
CA GLU A 65 -56.08 37.28 59.90
C GLU A 65 -55.22 36.66 58.80
N GLN A 66 -55.41 35.37 58.52
CA GLN A 66 -54.57 34.65 57.56
C GLN A 66 -54.88 34.97 56.10
N THR A 67 -56.07 35.51 55.79
CA THR A 67 -56.51 35.75 54.41
C THR A 67 -56.77 37.22 54.14
N MET A 68 -56.44 37.67 52.92
CA MET A 68 -56.73 39.03 52.46
C MET A 68 -58.22 39.36 52.60
N ARG A 69 -59.10 38.41 52.29
CA ARG A 69 -60.56 38.57 52.38
C ARG A 69 -61.03 38.84 53.81
N ALA A 70 -60.46 38.15 54.80
CA ALA A 70 -60.80 38.37 56.20
C ALA A 70 -60.31 39.76 56.69
N MET A 71 -59.12 40.20 56.26
CA MET A 71 -58.63 41.55 56.57
C MET A 71 -59.43 42.65 55.85
N GLN A 72 -59.90 42.42 54.62
CA GLN A 72 -60.80 43.33 53.91
C GLN A 72 -62.14 43.48 54.64
N GLN A 73 -62.65 42.40 55.23
CA GLN A 73 -63.85 42.46 56.06
C GLN A 73 -63.62 43.34 57.30
N LYS A 74 -62.48 43.19 58.00
CA LYS A 74 -62.13 44.07 59.13
C LYS A 74 -62.00 45.53 58.74
N LEU A 75 -61.50 45.81 57.53
CA LEU A 75 -61.46 47.17 56.99
C LEU A 75 -62.86 47.72 56.73
N GLU A 76 -63.77 46.89 56.22
CA GLU A 76 -65.15 47.30 55.99
C GLU A 76 -65.90 47.55 57.31
N ASP A 77 -65.70 46.69 58.31
CA ASP A 77 -66.23 46.90 59.66
C ASP A 77 -65.69 48.22 60.27
N PHE A 78 -64.41 48.56 60.02
CA PHE A 78 -63.82 49.84 60.44
C PHE A 78 -64.38 51.04 59.67
N ARG A 79 -64.68 50.89 58.37
CA ARG A 79 -65.34 51.92 57.56
C ARG A 79 -66.76 52.17 58.04
N ASP A 80 -67.52 51.12 58.35
CA ASP A 80 -68.86 51.23 58.89
C ASP A 80 -68.86 51.92 60.26
N TYR A 81 -67.91 51.54 61.13
CA TYR A 81 -67.64 52.26 62.37
C TYR A 81 -67.41 53.77 62.15
N ARG A 82 -66.53 54.14 61.21
CA ARG A 82 -66.19 55.54 60.91
C ARG A 82 -67.32 56.31 60.22
N ARG A 83 -68.18 55.65 59.42
CA ARG A 83 -69.22 56.27 58.60
C ARG A 83 -70.58 56.36 59.30
N VAL A 84 -70.93 55.34 60.08
CA VAL A 84 -72.26 55.21 60.67
C VAL A 84 -72.22 55.40 62.18
N HIS A 85 -71.30 54.72 62.87
CA HIS A 85 -71.33 54.66 64.34
C HIS A 85 -70.62 55.83 65.03
N LYS A 86 -69.49 56.32 64.50
CA LYS A 86 -68.72 57.44 65.10
C LYS A 86 -69.36 58.84 64.91
N PRO A 87 -69.89 59.22 63.73
CA PRO A 87 -70.42 60.57 63.52
C PRO A 87 -71.49 61.04 64.51
N PRO A 88 -72.50 60.24 64.91
CA PRO A 88 -73.45 60.69 65.93
C PRO A 88 -72.78 60.93 67.29
N ARG A 89 -71.74 60.16 67.65
CA ARG A 89 -70.98 60.35 68.91
C ARG A 89 -70.15 61.63 68.90
N VAL A 90 -69.66 62.07 67.74
CA VAL A 90 -69.02 63.38 67.57
C VAL A 90 -70.03 64.51 67.84
N GLN A 91 -71.26 64.36 67.33
CA GLN A 91 -72.33 65.33 67.58
C GLN A 91 -72.74 65.35 69.05
N GLU A 92 -72.85 64.20 69.70
CA GLU A 92 -73.12 64.09 71.14
C GLU A 92 -72.03 64.75 71.99
N LYS A 93 -70.75 64.56 71.65
CA LYS A 93 -69.64 65.28 72.31
C LYS A 93 -69.79 66.80 72.19
N CYS A 94 -70.07 67.29 70.98
CA CYS A 94 -70.29 68.72 70.73
C CYS A 94 -71.51 69.24 71.51
N GLN A 95 -72.62 68.49 71.49
CA GLN A 95 -73.84 68.84 72.21
C GLN A 95 -73.62 68.87 73.73
N LEU A 96 -72.81 67.96 74.26
CA LEU A 96 -72.43 67.91 75.67
C LEU A 96 -71.63 69.16 76.08
N GLU A 97 -70.67 69.59 75.25
CA GLU A 97 -69.93 70.85 75.45
C GLU A 97 -70.84 72.07 75.38
N ILE A 98 -71.79 72.10 74.44
CA ILE A 98 -72.81 73.16 74.32
C ILE A 98 -73.68 73.20 75.58
N ASN A 99 -74.24 72.05 76.00
CA ASN A 99 -75.08 71.94 77.18
C ASN A 99 -74.36 72.44 78.43
N PHE A 100 -73.08 72.08 78.61
CA PHE A 100 -72.26 72.57 79.71
C PHE A 100 -72.08 74.09 79.67
N ASN A 101 -71.71 74.66 78.52
CA ASN A 101 -71.48 76.09 78.38
C ASN A 101 -72.76 76.92 78.57
N THR A 102 -73.88 76.44 78.03
CA THR A 102 -75.20 77.06 78.22
C THR A 102 -75.62 77.01 79.68
N LEU A 103 -75.47 75.86 80.35
CA LEU A 103 -75.81 75.69 81.75
C LEU A 103 -74.94 76.59 82.66
N GLN A 104 -73.62 76.64 82.43
CA GLN A 104 -72.71 77.53 83.17
C GLN A 104 -73.10 79.01 83.01
N THR A 105 -73.46 79.41 81.78
CA THR A 105 -73.90 80.79 81.50
C THR A 105 -75.24 81.10 82.19
N LYS A 106 -76.22 80.18 82.13
CA LYS A 106 -77.52 80.31 82.82
C LYS A 106 -77.37 80.45 84.34
N LEU A 107 -76.50 79.63 84.94
CA LEU A 107 -76.24 79.67 86.39
C LEU A 107 -75.54 80.96 86.81
N ARG A 108 -74.56 81.41 86.03
CA ARG A 108 -73.85 82.68 86.26
C ARG A 108 -74.79 83.90 86.18
N LEU A 109 -75.63 83.99 85.14
CA LEU A 109 -76.58 85.10 84.99
C LEU A 109 -77.62 85.13 86.12
N SER A 110 -77.90 83.98 86.74
CA SER A 110 -78.86 83.84 87.83
C SER A 110 -78.22 83.98 89.23
N ASN A 111 -76.93 84.33 89.32
CA ASN A 111 -76.14 84.38 90.56
C ASN A 111 -76.21 83.07 91.39
N ARG A 112 -76.21 81.92 90.71
CA ARG A 112 -76.20 80.59 91.34
C ARG A 112 -74.82 79.94 91.26
N PRO A 113 -74.50 78.98 92.16
CA PRO A 113 -73.25 78.21 92.08
C PRO A 113 -73.08 77.54 90.71
N ALA A 114 -71.83 77.47 90.24
CA ALA A 114 -71.48 76.78 89.01
C ALA A 114 -71.80 75.29 89.11
N PHE A 115 -72.29 74.71 88.01
CA PHE A 115 -72.48 73.26 87.92
C PHE A 115 -71.11 72.56 87.87
N MET A 116 -70.93 71.55 88.72
CA MET A 116 -69.76 70.70 88.70
C MET A 116 -70.24 69.26 88.47
N PRO A 117 -69.89 68.65 87.32
CA PRO A 117 -70.24 67.27 87.04
C PRO A 117 -69.67 66.28 88.06
N SER A 118 -70.23 65.07 88.08
CA SER A 118 -69.73 63.94 88.83
C SER A 118 -68.26 63.63 88.48
N GLU A 119 -67.52 63.05 89.43
CA GLU A 119 -66.10 62.73 89.27
C GLU A 119 -65.84 61.88 88.00
N GLY A 120 -64.84 62.28 87.22
CA GLY A 120 -64.47 61.62 85.96
C GLY A 120 -65.38 61.93 84.77
N LYS A 121 -66.38 62.80 84.93
CA LYS A 121 -67.27 63.28 83.85
C LYS A 121 -67.08 64.76 83.54
N MET A 122 -65.94 65.35 83.89
CA MET A 122 -65.66 66.71 83.48
C MET A 122 -65.46 66.77 81.96
N VAL A 123 -65.77 67.92 81.35
CA VAL A 123 -65.54 68.16 79.91
C VAL A 123 -64.08 67.88 79.53
N SER A 124 -63.12 68.18 80.41
CA SER A 124 -61.69 67.86 80.23
C SER A 124 -61.41 66.35 80.18
N ASP A 125 -62.08 65.57 81.03
CA ASP A 125 -61.90 64.11 81.10
C ASP A 125 -62.47 63.43 79.85
N ILE A 126 -63.63 63.91 79.38
CA ILE A 126 -64.24 63.48 78.12
C ILE A 126 -63.34 63.84 76.93
N ALA A 127 -62.77 65.04 76.92
CA ALA A 127 -61.82 65.45 75.88
C ALA A 127 -60.56 64.57 75.87
N ASN A 128 -60.03 64.21 77.04
CA ASN A 128 -58.88 63.31 77.18
C ASN A 128 -59.23 61.88 76.73
N ALA A 129 -60.37 61.34 77.16
CA ALA A 129 -60.84 60.01 76.74
C ALA A 129 -61.07 59.95 75.21
N TRP A 130 -61.64 61.00 74.64
CA TRP A 130 -61.83 61.14 73.20
C TRP A 130 -60.51 61.22 72.45
N LYS A 131 -59.52 61.96 72.97
CA LYS A 131 -58.16 62.01 72.40
C LYS A 131 -57.47 60.65 72.43
N GLY A 132 -57.64 59.89 73.52
CA GLY A 132 -57.16 58.51 73.61
C GLY A 132 -57.77 57.60 72.55
N LEU A 133 -59.10 57.67 72.35
CA LEU A 133 -59.79 56.95 71.29
C LEU A 133 -59.23 57.30 69.89
N GLU A 134 -59.05 58.60 69.60
CA GLU A 134 -58.49 59.04 68.31
C GLU A 134 -57.06 58.52 68.06
N GLN A 135 -56.24 58.42 69.10
CA GLN A 135 -54.90 57.85 68.99
C GLN A 135 -54.92 56.35 68.67
N VAL A 136 -55.79 55.59 69.34
CA VAL A 136 -55.96 54.15 69.09
C VAL A 136 -56.53 53.92 67.69
N GLU A 137 -57.51 54.71 67.26
CA GLU A 137 -58.06 54.66 65.90
C GLU A 137 -56.99 54.84 64.83
N LYS A 138 -56.13 55.86 64.99
CA LYS A 138 -55.03 56.11 64.06
C LYS A 138 -54.08 54.90 63.99
N GLY A 139 -53.70 54.35 65.14
CA GLY A 139 -52.83 53.17 65.19
C GLY A 139 -53.47 51.91 64.59
N TYR A 140 -54.79 51.74 64.75
CA TYR A 140 -55.53 50.61 64.16
C TYR A 140 -55.64 50.74 62.64
N GLU A 141 -55.91 51.94 62.12
CA GLU A 141 -55.95 52.22 60.68
C GLU A 141 -54.58 51.98 60.02
N GLU A 142 -53.49 52.48 60.62
CA GLU A 142 -52.12 52.25 60.13
C GLU A 142 -51.76 50.76 60.12
N TRP A 143 -52.13 50.03 61.17
CA TRP A 143 -51.92 48.59 61.27
C TRP A 143 -52.71 47.82 60.20
N LEU A 144 -54.02 48.08 60.06
CA LEU A 144 -54.88 47.44 59.06
C LEU A 144 -54.33 47.61 57.64
N LEU A 145 -53.92 48.84 57.29
CA LEU A 145 -53.38 49.13 55.95
C LEU A 145 -52.03 48.45 55.70
N THR A 146 -51.16 48.39 56.71
CA THR A 146 -49.87 47.70 56.61
C THR A 146 -50.07 46.20 56.42
N GLU A 147 -50.98 45.62 57.19
CA GLU A 147 -51.26 44.19 57.15
C GLU A 147 -51.95 43.77 55.85
N ILE A 148 -52.87 44.58 55.32
CA ILE A 148 -53.48 44.33 54.00
C ILE A 148 -52.43 44.36 52.89
N ARG A 149 -51.50 45.33 52.90
CA ARG A 149 -50.42 45.39 51.91
C ARG A 149 -49.45 44.21 52.04
N ARG A 150 -49.19 43.75 53.26
CA ARG A 150 -48.37 42.55 53.51
C ARG A 150 -49.02 41.31 52.91
N LEU A 151 -50.31 41.09 53.17
CA LEU A 151 -51.06 39.95 52.63
C LEU A 151 -51.19 40.02 51.10
N GLU A 152 -51.42 41.21 50.54
CA GLU A 152 -51.45 41.40 49.08
C GLU A 152 -50.12 41.01 48.42
N ARG A 153 -48.98 41.41 49.03
CA ARG A 153 -47.65 41.02 48.57
C ARG A 153 -47.43 39.51 48.70
N LEU A 154 -47.85 38.91 49.82
CA LEU A 154 -47.75 37.46 50.04
C LEU A 154 -48.54 36.66 49.00
N ASP A 155 -49.79 37.02 48.73
CA ASP A 155 -50.63 36.34 47.73
C ASP A 155 -50.01 36.47 46.32
N HIS A 156 -49.50 37.66 45.97
CA HIS A 156 -48.83 37.88 44.71
C HIS A 156 -47.54 37.03 44.56
N LEU A 157 -46.70 37.01 45.60
CA LEU A 157 -45.46 36.22 45.61
C LEU A 157 -45.75 34.72 45.58
N ALA A 158 -46.74 34.24 46.31
CA ALA A 158 -47.13 32.83 46.36
C ALA A 158 -47.64 32.33 44.99
N GLU A 159 -48.47 33.12 44.31
CA GLU A 159 -48.94 32.79 42.96
C GLU A 159 -47.79 32.84 41.95
N LYS A 160 -46.91 33.85 42.04
CA LYS A 160 -45.70 33.95 41.19
C LYS A 160 -44.75 32.76 41.41
N PHE A 161 -44.56 32.33 42.66
CA PHE A 161 -43.78 31.15 43.02
C PHE A 161 -44.38 29.89 42.38
N LYS A 162 -45.69 29.68 42.55
CA LYS A 162 -46.40 28.52 42.00
C LYS A 162 -46.26 28.43 40.49
N GLN A 163 -46.47 29.55 39.77
CA GLN A 163 -46.35 29.60 38.31
C GLN A 163 -44.91 29.29 37.87
N LYS A 164 -43.90 29.93 38.48
CA LYS A 164 -42.50 29.70 38.14
C LYS A 164 -42.06 28.26 38.41
N CYS A 165 -42.46 27.68 39.55
CA CYS A 165 -42.16 26.28 39.87
C CYS A 165 -42.77 25.33 38.84
N SER A 166 -44.05 25.48 38.51
CA SER A 166 -44.71 24.59 37.52
C SER A 166 -44.10 24.71 36.12
N LEU A 167 -43.70 25.91 35.70
CA LEU A 167 -42.95 26.11 34.45
C LEU A 167 -41.57 25.43 34.47
N HIS A 168 -40.89 25.46 35.62
CA HIS A 168 -39.60 24.79 35.79
C HIS A 168 -39.75 23.26 35.77
N GLU A 169 -40.66 22.71 36.57
CA GLU A 169 -40.96 21.27 36.65
C GLU A 169 -41.40 20.68 35.31
N THR A 170 -42.20 21.42 34.54
CA THR A 170 -42.60 20.99 33.19
C THR A 170 -41.39 20.91 32.26
N TRP A 171 -40.43 21.84 32.40
CA TRP A 171 -39.20 21.81 31.62
C TRP A 171 -38.26 20.71 32.12
N THR A 172 -38.12 20.43 33.42
CA THR A 172 -37.22 19.38 33.93
C THR A 172 -37.70 17.96 33.62
N SER A 173 -39.01 17.77 33.44
CA SER A 173 -39.61 16.48 33.15
C SER A 173 -38.91 15.73 32.00
N GLY A 174 -38.46 14.50 32.27
CA GLY A 174 -37.80 13.62 31.30
C GLY A 174 -36.31 13.95 31.00
N LYS A 175 -35.76 15.07 31.48
CA LYS A 175 -34.36 15.44 31.22
C LYS A 175 -33.36 14.53 31.92
N GLU A 176 -33.65 14.11 33.16
CA GLU A 176 -32.79 13.17 33.90
C GLU A 176 -32.69 11.81 33.20
N GLU A 177 -33.80 11.32 32.64
CA GLU A 177 -33.83 10.07 31.89
C GLU A 177 -33.00 10.20 30.62
N LEU A 178 -33.17 11.29 29.85
CA LEU A 178 -32.37 11.58 28.66
C LEU A 178 -30.86 11.61 28.97
N LEU A 179 -30.46 12.31 30.04
CA LEU A 179 -29.06 12.41 30.45
C LEU A 179 -28.46 11.05 30.88
N SER A 180 -29.30 10.16 31.41
CA SER A 180 -28.91 8.83 31.88
C SER A 180 -28.80 7.78 30.76
N GLN A 181 -29.22 8.11 29.52
CA GLN A 181 -29.11 7.19 28.39
C GLN A 181 -27.65 6.91 28.02
N LYS A 182 -27.38 5.68 27.56
CA LYS A 182 -26.04 5.21 27.16
C LYS A 182 -25.94 4.96 25.65
N ASP A 183 -26.66 5.76 24.88
CA ASP A 183 -26.69 5.76 23.42
C ASP A 183 -25.30 5.91 22.78
N PHE A 184 -24.39 6.59 23.46
CA PHE A 184 -23.00 6.74 23.04
C PHE A 184 -22.17 5.44 23.09
N GLU A 185 -22.56 4.40 23.84
CA GLU A 185 -21.77 3.17 23.93
C GLU A 185 -21.79 2.36 22.60
N SER A 186 -22.85 2.50 21.80
CA SER A 186 -23.02 1.80 20.51
C SER A 186 -22.88 2.69 19.28
N ALA A 187 -22.61 3.98 19.46
CA ALA A 187 -22.55 4.95 18.38
C ALA A 187 -21.22 4.92 17.62
N SER A 188 -21.29 5.16 16.31
CA SER A 188 -20.14 5.44 15.44
C SER A 188 -19.53 6.82 15.72
N LEU A 189 -18.32 7.07 15.23
CA LEU A 189 -17.64 8.37 15.39
C LEU A 189 -18.51 9.56 14.93
N MET A 190 -19.21 9.42 13.81
CA MET A 190 -20.08 10.50 13.30
C MET A 190 -21.30 10.73 14.19
N GLU A 191 -21.90 9.65 14.70
CA GLU A 191 -23.02 9.72 15.64
C GLU A 191 -22.60 10.32 16.98
N ILE A 192 -21.43 9.96 17.51
CA ILE A 192 -20.86 10.55 18.73
C ILE A 192 -20.67 12.06 18.57
N ARG A 193 -20.07 12.51 17.46
CA ARG A 193 -19.92 13.94 17.16
C ARG A 193 -21.25 14.68 17.02
N ALA A 194 -22.30 14.00 16.56
CA ALA A 194 -23.64 14.57 16.52
C ALA A 194 -24.27 14.64 17.92
N LEU A 195 -24.08 13.61 18.76
CA LEU A 195 -24.53 13.58 20.15
C LEU A 195 -23.83 14.66 20.99
N MET A 196 -22.53 14.88 20.81
CA MET A 196 -21.81 15.96 21.49
C MET A 196 -22.39 17.33 21.17
N ARG A 197 -22.63 17.64 19.89
CA ARG A 197 -23.25 18.91 19.49
C ARG A 197 -24.65 19.11 20.07
N LYS A 198 -25.44 18.03 20.14
CA LYS A 198 -26.74 18.06 20.81
C LYS A 198 -26.61 18.30 22.32
N HIS A 199 -25.58 17.71 22.95
CA HIS A 199 -25.30 17.88 24.37
C HIS A 199 -24.83 19.31 24.69
N GLU A 200 -23.98 19.91 23.85
CA GLU A 200 -23.57 21.32 23.97
C GLU A 200 -24.77 22.28 23.86
N ALA A 201 -25.70 22.00 22.93
CA ALA A 201 -26.94 22.76 22.84
C ALA A 201 -27.81 22.63 24.10
N PHE A 202 -27.85 21.44 24.70
CA PHE A 202 -28.53 21.20 25.97
C PHE A 202 -27.86 21.95 27.13
N GLU A 203 -26.53 21.98 27.20
CA GLU A 203 -25.77 22.73 28.23
C GLU A 203 -26.04 24.24 28.14
N SER A 204 -26.15 24.77 26.93
CA SER A 204 -26.54 26.17 26.70
C SER A 204 -27.97 26.47 27.18
N ASP A 205 -28.93 25.60 26.85
CA ASP A 205 -30.32 25.70 27.33
C ASP A 205 -30.39 25.60 28.87
N LEU A 206 -29.64 24.67 29.46
CA LEU A 206 -29.51 24.50 30.90
C LEU A 206 -28.97 25.79 31.55
N ALA A 207 -27.90 26.38 31.03
CA ALA A 207 -27.34 27.63 31.55
C ALA A 207 -28.36 28.79 31.50
N ALA A 208 -29.16 28.89 30.45
CA ALA A 208 -30.20 29.92 30.33
C ALA A 208 -31.32 29.80 31.39
N HIS A 209 -31.48 28.62 31.98
CA HIS A 209 -32.48 28.35 33.00
C HIS A 209 -32.01 28.53 34.44
N GLN A 210 -30.72 28.82 34.66
CA GLN A 210 -30.13 29.09 35.97
C GLN A 210 -30.84 30.25 36.70
N ASP A 211 -31.00 31.40 36.03
CA ASP A 211 -31.66 32.60 36.58
C ASP A 211 -33.10 32.30 37.06
N ARG A 212 -33.81 31.38 36.39
CA ARG A 212 -35.16 30.98 36.80
C ARG A 212 -35.16 30.25 38.15
N VAL A 213 -34.17 29.39 38.41
CA VAL A 213 -34.04 28.67 39.68
C VAL A 213 -33.67 29.64 40.80
N GLU A 214 -32.73 30.55 40.54
CA GLU A 214 -32.34 31.61 41.49
C GLU A 214 -33.53 32.49 41.88
N GLN A 215 -34.37 32.87 40.90
CA GLN A 215 -35.60 33.63 41.17
C GLN A 215 -36.62 32.83 41.99
N ILE A 216 -36.75 31.52 41.77
CA ILE A 216 -37.66 30.68 42.58
C ILE A 216 -37.18 30.65 44.03
N ALA A 217 -35.88 30.45 44.25
CA ALA A 217 -35.28 30.46 45.59
C ALA A 217 -35.42 31.83 46.28
N ALA A 218 -35.17 32.92 45.57
CA ALA A 218 -35.33 34.28 46.08
C ALA A 218 -36.78 34.59 46.50
N ILE A 219 -37.77 34.18 45.69
CA ILE A 219 -39.19 34.35 46.04
C ILE A 219 -39.57 33.50 47.26
N ALA A 220 -39.09 32.26 47.35
CA ALA A 220 -39.32 31.41 48.51
C ALA A 220 -38.75 32.03 49.79
N GLN A 221 -37.53 32.58 49.71
CA GLN A 221 -36.91 33.30 50.82
C GLN A 221 -37.73 34.54 51.24
N GLU A 222 -38.18 35.35 50.28
CA GLU A 222 -39.01 36.53 50.56
C GLU A 222 -40.36 36.15 51.21
N LEU A 223 -40.97 35.03 50.79
CA LEU A 223 -42.17 34.49 51.42
C LEU A 223 -41.92 34.06 52.89
N ASN A 224 -40.74 33.52 53.19
CA ASN A 224 -40.34 33.20 54.57
C ASN A 224 -40.15 34.45 55.43
N GLU A 225 -39.45 35.46 54.90
CA GLU A 225 -39.19 36.74 55.61
C GLU A 225 -40.48 37.49 55.95
N LEU A 226 -41.55 37.24 55.20
CA LEU A 226 -42.88 37.80 55.41
C LEU A 226 -43.80 36.89 56.25
N ASP A 227 -43.31 35.82 56.89
CA ASP A 227 -44.09 34.88 57.71
C ASP A 227 -45.32 34.32 56.97
N TYR A 228 -45.12 33.82 55.75
CA TYR A 228 -46.20 33.17 54.99
C TYR A 228 -46.72 31.91 55.68
N HIS A 229 -48.04 31.74 55.72
CA HIS A 229 -48.70 30.67 56.47
C HIS A 229 -48.32 29.24 55.99
N ASP A 230 -48.06 29.06 54.69
CA ASP A 230 -47.68 27.77 54.08
C ASP A 230 -46.20 27.75 53.63
N ALA A 231 -45.35 28.50 54.34
CA ALA A 231 -43.91 28.57 54.09
C ALA A 231 -43.23 27.18 54.07
N ALA A 232 -43.68 26.24 54.90
CA ALA A 232 -43.13 24.89 54.94
C ALA A 232 -43.27 24.15 53.59
N THR A 233 -44.43 24.23 52.96
CA THR A 233 -44.70 23.59 51.65
C THR A 233 -43.90 24.27 50.54
N VAL A 234 -43.82 25.61 50.56
CA VAL A 234 -42.99 26.40 49.63
C VAL A 234 -41.53 26.00 49.71
N ASN A 235 -40.98 25.90 50.93
CA ASN A 235 -39.58 25.52 51.15
C ASN A 235 -39.30 24.08 50.72
N ALA A 236 -40.18 23.13 51.07
CA ALA A 236 -40.03 21.74 50.64
C ALA A 236 -40.01 21.61 49.11
N ARG A 237 -40.89 22.34 48.41
CA ARG A 237 -40.92 22.36 46.95
C ARG A 237 -39.70 23.05 46.34
N CYS A 238 -39.28 24.19 46.89
CA CYS A 238 -38.09 24.89 46.44
C CYS A 238 -36.84 24.03 46.60
N GLN A 239 -36.70 23.36 47.75
CA GLN A 239 -35.59 22.44 48.00
C GLN A 239 -35.58 21.29 46.99
N GLY A 240 -36.74 20.67 46.72
CA GLY A 240 -36.83 19.62 45.70
C GLY A 240 -36.42 20.08 44.30
N ILE A 241 -36.74 21.32 43.93
CA ILE A 241 -36.28 21.93 42.67
C ILE A 241 -34.77 22.15 42.67
N CYS A 242 -34.20 22.68 43.75
CA CYS A 242 -32.75 22.90 43.87
C CYS A 242 -31.98 21.57 43.84
N ASP A 243 -32.44 20.55 44.57
CA ASP A 243 -31.84 19.22 44.59
C ASP A 243 -31.89 18.57 43.18
N GLN A 244 -33.02 18.71 42.48
CA GLN A 244 -33.16 18.23 41.10
C GLN A 244 -32.22 18.99 40.14
N TRP A 245 -32.07 20.30 40.32
CA TRP A 245 -31.19 21.13 39.52
C TRP A 245 -29.72 20.75 39.68
N ASP A 246 -29.28 20.56 40.93
CA ASP A 246 -27.93 20.10 41.24
C ASP A 246 -27.67 18.70 40.64
N ASN A 247 -28.65 17.79 40.76
CA ASN A 247 -28.58 16.47 40.14
C ASN A 247 -28.45 16.56 38.61
N LEU A 248 -29.27 17.39 37.95
CA LEU A 248 -29.19 17.64 36.51
C LEU A 248 -27.81 18.18 36.11
N GLY A 249 -27.23 19.11 36.88
CA GLY A 249 -25.88 19.62 36.65
C GLY A 249 -24.83 18.50 36.70
N THR A 250 -24.88 17.65 37.73
CA THR A 250 -23.93 16.52 37.87
C THR A 250 -24.10 15.48 36.77
N LEU A 251 -25.33 15.13 36.38
CA LEU A 251 -25.62 14.19 35.30
C LEU A 251 -25.16 14.74 33.95
N THR A 252 -25.37 16.04 33.70
CA THR A 252 -24.90 16.73 32.50
C THR A 252 -23.39 16.62 32.36
N GLN A 253 -22.65 16.95 33.42
CA GLN A 253 -21.19 16.87 33.40
C GLN A 253 -20.71 15.42 33.22
N LYS A 254 -21.30 14.46 33.93
CA LYS A 254 -20.95 13.04 33.80
C LYS A 254 -21.20 12.51 32.38
N ARG A 255 -22.29 12.94 31.74
CA ARG A 255 -22.60 12.60 30.35
C ARG A 255 -21.58 13.22 29.40
N ARG A 256 -21.22 14.49 29.60
CA ARG A 256 -20.17 15.17 28.83
C ARG A 256 -18.84 14.42 28.89
N ASP A 257 -18.37 14.13 30.10
CA ASP A 257 -17.10 13.40 30.31
C ASP A 257 -17.12 12.02 29.61
N SER A 258 -18.27 11.34 29.62
CA SER A 258 -18.45 10.04 28.96
C SER A 258 -18.42 10.17 27.44
N LEU A 259 -19.10 11.18 26.88
CA LEU A 259 -19.10 11.48 25.45
C LEU A 259 -17.70 11.86 24.95
N GLU A 260 -17.01 12.78 25.62
CA GLU A 260 -15.65 13.21 25.28
C GLU A 260 -14.66 12.02 25.35
N ARG A 261 -14.80 11.15 26.36
CA ARG A 261 -13.98 9.93 26.47
C ARG A 261 -14.19 9.01 25.27
N VAL A 262 -15.44 8.75 24.89
CA VAL A 262 -15.77 7.85 23.77
C VAL A 262 -15.36 8.46 22.44
N GLU A 263 -15.54 9.77 22.25
CA GLU A 263 -15.04 10.48 21.07
C GLU A 263 -13.52 10.31 20.93
N LYS A 264 -12.77 10.58 22.00
CA LYS A 264 -11.30 10.46 21.99
C LYS A 264 -10.84 9.03 21.67
N LEU A 265 -11.55 8.01 22.15
CA LEU A 265 -11.27 6.62 21.81
C LEU A 265 -11.49 6.35 20.32
N TRP A 266 -12.59 6.84 19.76
CA TRP A 266 -12.85 6.73 18.33
C TRP A 266 -11.84 7.50 17.48
N GLU A 267 -11.42 8.70 17.88
CA GLU A 267 -10.37 9.45 17.18
C GLU A 267 -9.02 8.72 17.21
N THR A 268 -8.70 8.06 18.32
CA THR A 268 -7.51 7.22 18.42
C THR A 268 -7.59 6.03 17.47
N ILE A 269 -8.74 5.34 17.42
CA ILE A 269 -8.98 4.22 16.50
C ILE A 269 -8.89 4.67 15.03
N ASP A 270 -9.50 5.81 14.70
CA ASP A 270 -9.49 6.40 13.36
C ASP A 270 -8.07 6.74 12.89
N GLN A 271 -7.27 7.34 13.78
CA GLN A 271 -5.87 7.66 13.52
C GLN A 271 -5.02 6.39 13.30
N LEU A 272 -5.24 5.34 14.09
CA LEU A 272 -4.57 4.05 13.91
C LEU A 272 -5.00 3.37 12.59
N TYR A 273 -6.28 3.45 12.21
CA TYR A 273 -6.73 2.95 10.92
C TYR A 273 -6.04 3.66 9.75
N LEU A 274 -5.88 4.98 9.84
CA LEU A 274 -5.16 5.78 8.85
C LEU A 274 -3.66 5.41 8.81
N GLU A 275 -3.03 5.21 9.97
CA GLU A 275 -1.63 4.79 10.05
C GLU A 275 -1.41 3.40 9.42
N PHE A 276 -2.28 2.44 9.74
CA PHE A 276 -2.28 1.12 9.10
C PHE A 276 -2.37 1.26 7.58
N ALA A 277 -3.32 2.05 7.06
CA ALA A 277 -3.49 2.22 5.63
C ALA A 277 -2.25 2.84 4.95
N LYS A 278 -1.62 3.83 5.59
CA LYS A 278 -0.40 4.49 5.10
C LYS A 278 0.79 3.55 5.01
N ARG A 279 0.92 2.58 5.93
CA ARG A 279 2.02 1.60 5.93
C ARG A 279 1.73 0.39 5.06
N ALA A 280 0.50 -0.10 5.10
CA ALA A 280 0.05 -1.26 4.33
C ALA A 280 0.15 -1.05 2.82
N ALA A 281 -0.16 0.14 2.30
CA ALA A 281 -0.14 0.40 0.86
C ALA A 281 1.27 0.25 0.23
N PRO A 282 2.33 0.96 0.67
CA PRO A 282 3.67 0.77 0.12
C PRO A 282 4.23 -0.61 0.41
N PHE A 283 3.94 -1.19 1.59
CA PHE A 283 4.37 -2.55 1.91
C PHE A 283 3.72 -3.60 0.99
N ASN A 284 2.44 -3.43 0.66
CA ASN A 284 1.75 -4.26 -0.32
C ASN A 284 2.41 -4.18 -1.69
N ASN A 285 2.71 -2.96 -2.17
CA ASN A 285 3.36 -2.78 -3.47
C ASN A 285 4.77 -3.39 -3.49
N TRP A 286 5.50 -3.31 -2.39
CA TRP A 286 6.79 -3.98 -2.25
C TRP A 286 6.65 -5.51 -2.35
N MET A 287 5.64 -6.10 -1.70
CA MET A 287 5.38 -7.54 -1.80
C MET A 287 5.00 -7.94 -3.23
N ASP A 288 4.19 -7.14 -3.92
CA ASP A 288 3.81 -7.39 -5.32
C ASP A 288 5.05 -7.37 -6.23
N GLY A 289 5.90 -6.34 -6.12
CA GLY A 289 7.16 -6.27 -6.88
C GLY A 289 8.12 -7.41 -6.53
N ALA A 290 8.24 -7.78 -5.25
CA ALA A 290 9.06 -8.91 -4.84
C ALA A 290 8.58 -10.24 -5.43
N MET A 291 7.25 -10.46 -5.52
CA MET A 291 6.70 -11.65 -6.17
C MET A 291 7.02 -11.67 -7.67
N GLU A 292 6.89 -10.53 -8.35
CA GLU A 292 7.26 -10.40 -9.77
C GLU A 292 8.75 -10.70 -10.00
N ASP A 293 9.66 -10.10 -9.23
CA ASP A 293 11.11 -10.30 -9.35
C ASP A 293 11.53 -11.75 -9.08
N LEU A 294 10.90 -12.41 -8.10
CA LEU A 294 11.20 -13.80 -7.76
C LEU A 294 10.74 -14.78 -8.84
N GLN A 295 9.69 -14.42 -9.57
CA GLN A 295 9.11 -15.23 -10.65
C GLN A 295 9.68 -14.87 -12.04
N ASP A 296 10.52 -13.84 -12.14
CA ASP A 296 11.09 -13.37 -13.40
C ASP A 296 11.94 -14.43 -14.10
N MET A 297 11.74 -14.60 -15.41
CA MET A 297 12.45 -15.58 -16.20
C MET A 297 13.76 -15.00 -16.72
N PHE A 298 14.87 -15.65 -16.42
CA PHE A 298 16.21 -15.20 -16.83
C PHE A 298 16.84 -16.14 -17.86
N ILE A 299 17.75 -15.57 -18.66
CA ILE A 299 18.59 -16.29 -19.61
C ILE A 299 20.03 -15.84 -19.36
N VAL A 300 20.94 -16.79 -19.20
CA VAL A 300 22.36 -16.53 -18.94
C VAL A 300 23.24 -17.40 -19.83
N HIS A 301 24.38 -16.85 -20.25
CA HIS A 301 25.34 -17.52 -21.15
C HIS A 301 26.74 -17.64 -20.53
N SER A 302 26.93 -17.06 -19.34
CA SER A 302 28.20 -17.07 -18.62
C SER A 302 28.04 -17.27 -17.11
N ILE A 303 29.14 -17.72 -16.48
CA ILE A 303 29.20 -17.87 -15.01
C ILE A 303 29.10 -16.51 -14.31
N GLU A 304 29.63 -15.44 -14.91
CA GLU A 304 29.62 -14.09 -14.33
C GLU A 304 28.21 -13.49 -14.28
N GLU A 305 27.39 -13.74 -15.32
CA GLU A 305 25.98 -13.32 -15.36
C GLU A 305 25.17 -13.99 -14.25
N ILE A 306 25.28 -15.31 -14.09
CA ILE A 306 24.52 -16.02 -13.04
C ILE A 306 25.02 -15.66 -11.63
N GLN A 307 26.31 -15.39 -11.45
CA GLN A 307 26.85 -14.89 -10.18
C GLN A 307 26.29 -13.50 -9.83
N SER A 308 26.08 -12.65 -10.82
CA SER A 308 25.47 -11.33 -10.63
C SER A 308 24.02 -11.46 -10.17
N LEU A 309 23.24 -12.38 -10.77
CA LEU A 309 21.86 -12.68 -10.35
C LEU A 309 21.79 -13.24 -8.92
N ILE A 310 22.71 -14.14 -8.55
CA ILE A 310 22.80 -14.66 -7.18
C ILE A 310 23.11 -13.55 -6.19
N THR A 311 24.07 -12.69 -6.52
CA THR A 311 24.43 -11.55 -5.67
C THR A 311 23.23 -10.62 -5.46
N ALA A 312 22.47 -10.34 -6.53
CA ALA A 312 21.23 -9.55 -6.43
C ALA A 312 20.18 -10.24 -5.54
N HIS A 313 20.00 -11.56 -5.69
CA HIS A 313 19.07 -12.33 -4.86
C HIS A 313 19.48 -12.38 -3.38
N ASP A 314 20.79 -12.50 -3.09
CA ASP A 314 21.31 -12.43 -1.72
C ASP A 314 21.12 -11.05 -1.09
N GLN A 315 21.32 -9.97 -1.86
CA GLN A 315 21.01 -8.61 -1.44
C GLN A 315 19.52 -8.45 -1.14
N PHE A 316 18.63 -8.98 -1.99
CA PHE A 316 17.20 -9.01 -1.73
C PHE A 316 16.87 -9.77 -0.43
N LYS A 317 17.43 -10.96 -0.23
CA LYS A 317 17.23 -11.75 1.00
C LYS A 317 17.67 -10.99 2.25
N ALA A 318 18.72 -10.17 2.17
CA ALA A 318 19.18 -9.32 3.26
C ALA A 318 18.15 -8.24 3.67
N THR A 319 17.21 -7.87 2.79
CA THR A 319 16.12 -6.92 3.12
C THR A 319 14.94 -7.57 3.84
N LEU A 320 14.77 -8.90 3.73
CA LEU A 320 13.63 -9.62 4.29
C LEU A 320 13.45 -9.47 5.81
N PRO A 321 14.51 -9.45 6.66
CA PRO A 321 14.34 -9.24 8.09
C PRO A 321 13.74 -7.88 8.41
N GLU A 322 14.11 -6.83 7.67
CA GLU A 322 13.57 -5.49 7.86
C GLU A 322 12.12 -5.40 7.36
N ALA A 323 11.82 -6.05 6.23
CA ALA A 323 10.46 -6.18 5.72
C ALA A 323 9.54 -6.94 6.71
N ASP A 324 10.04 -7.96 7.42
CA ASP A 324 9.26 -8.65 8.45
C ASP A 324 8.99 -7.76 9.67
N LYS A 325 9.93 -6.88 10.05
CA LYS A 325 9.68 -5.87 11.10
C LYS A 325 8.58 -4.91 10.68
N GLU A 326 8.58 -4.46 9.42
CA GLU A 326 7.53 -3.59 8.89
C GLU A 326 6.17 -4.29 8.90
N ARG A 327 6.12 -5.57 8.51
CA ARG A 327 4.92 -6.41 8.63
C ARG A 327 4.45 -6.50 10.08
N MET A 328 5.33 -6.85 11.02
CA MET A 328 4.98 -7.00 12.44
C MET A 328 4.46 -5.69 13.02
N ALA A 329 5.07 -4.56 12.68
CA ALA A 329 4.65 -3.26 13.15
C ALA A 329 3.29 -2.84 12.53
N THR A 330 3.06 -3.11 11.24
CA THR A 330 1.75 -2.90 10.59
C THR A 330 0.66 -3.76 11.21
N MET A 331 0.95 -5.04 11.47
CA MET A 331 0.04 -5.96 12.17
C MET A 331 -0.17 -5.57 13.65
N GLY A 332 0.83 -4.97 14.27
CA GLY A 332 0.77 -4.43 15.64
C GLY A 332 -0.28 -3.33 15.78
N ILE A 333 -0.34 -2.41 14.81
CA ILE A 333 -1.35 -1.33 14.77
C ILE A 333 -2.77 -1.93 14.75
N GLN A 334 -3.02 -2.91 13.88
CA GLN A 334 -4.32 -3.57 13.85
C GLN A 334 -4.66 -4.27 15.17
N SER A 335 -3.68 -4.93 15.79
CA SER A 335 -3.85 -5.60 17.07
C SER A 335 -4.19 -4.61 18.18
N GLU A 336 -3.59 -3.42 18.15
CA GLU A 336 -3.89 -2.33 19.07
C GLU A 336 -5.32 -1.79 18.90
N ILE A 337 -5.78 -1.61 17.66
CA ILE A 337 -7.18 -1.22 17.38
C ILE A 337 -8.16 -2.22 17.98
N VAL A 338 -7.95 -3.52 17.74
CA VAL A 338 -8.81 -4.58 18.28
C VAL A 338 -8.75 -4.60 19.82
N LYS A 339 -7.56 -4.40 20.40
CA LYS A 339 -7.38 -4.33 21.86
C LYS A 339 -8.13 -3.15 22.48
N ILE A 340 -8.02 -1.95 21.91
CA ILE A 340 -8.74 -0.77 22.40
C ILE A 340 -10.25 -1.03 22.33
N ALA A 341 -10.75 -1.54 21.20
CA ALA A 341 -12.16 -1.82 21.03
C ALA A 341 -12.69 -2.85 22.02
N GLN A 342 -11.97 -3.96 22.24
CA GLN A 342 -12.35 -4.98 23.21
C GLN A 342 -12.31 -4.47 24.66
N THR A 343 -11.30 -3.67 25.00
CA THR A 343 -11.13 -3.14 26.37
C THR A 343 -12.25 -2.17 26.76
N TYR A 344 -12.72 -1.37 25.81
CA TYR A 344 -13.73 -0.35 26.06
C TYR A 344 -15.14 -0.71 25.53
N GLY A 345 -15.32 -1.91 25.00
CA GLY A 345 -16.63 -2.39 24.51
C GLY A 345 -17.11 -1.72 23.22
N ILE A 346 -16.21 -1.13 22.43
CA ILE A 346 -16.55 -0.44 21.19
C ILE A 346 -16.81 -1.48 20.09
N LYS A 347 -17.95 -1.37 19.41
CA LYS A 347 -18.29 -2.23 18.28
C LYS A 347 -17.62 -1.72 17.01
N LEU A 348 -16.53 -2.37 16.61
CA LEU A 348 -15.89 -2.10 15.32
C LEU A 348 -16.73 -2.66 14.16
N SER A 349 -16.82 -1.92 13.07
CA SER A 349 -17.40 -2.38 11.79
C SER A 349 -16.56 -3.52 11.17
N GLY A 350 -15.29 -3.64 11.57
CA GLY A 350 -14.35 -4.64 11.05
C GLY A 350 -13.66 -4.24 9.74
N ILE A 351 -14.07 -3.12 9.13
CA ILE A 351 -13.54 -2.62 7.86
C ILE A 351 -12.80 -1.30 8.11
N ASN A 352 -11.58 -1.19 7.57
CA ASN A 352 -10.82 0.06 7.60
C ASN A 352 -11.35 1.02 6.51
N PRO A 353 -11.75 2.27 6.84
CA PRO A 353 -12.27 3.22 5.86
C PRO A 353 -11.26 3.71 4.82
N TYR A 354 -9.96 3.60 5.10
CA TYR A 354 -8.89 4.22 4.32
C TYR A 354 -8.17 3.25 3.37
N THR A 355 -8.43 1.95 3.48
CA THR A 355 -7.83 0.93 2.63
C THR A 355 -8.71 -0.30 2.51
N ASN A 356 -8.66 -0.94 1.34
CA ASN A 356 -9.33 -2.22 1.11
C ASN A 356 -8.45 -3.41 1.54
N LEU A 357 -7.19 -3.17 1.92
CA LEU A 357 -6.27 -4.22 2.34
C LEU A 357 -6.62 -4.70 3.75
N SER A 358 -6.90 -5.99 3.88
CA SER A 358 -7.06 -6.60 5.19
C SER A 358 -5.72 -7.06 5.77
N PRO A 359 -5.62 -7.20 7.10
CA PRO A 359 -4.45 -7.81 7.74
C PRO A 359 -4.17 -9.23 7.22
N GLN A 360 -5.22 -9.97 6.84
CA GLN A 360 -5.09 -11.30 6.28
C GLN A 360 -4.47 -11.27 4.88
N ASP A 361 -4.81 -10.28 4.04
CA ASP A 361 -4.21 -10.12 2.71
C ASP A 361 -2.71 -9.88 2.80
N ILE A 362 -2.28 -9.05 3.76
CA ILE A 362 -0.86 -8.80 4.03
C ILE A 362 -0.16 -10.09 4.45
N SER A 363 -0.75 -10.88 5.36
CA SER A 363 -0.18 -12.15 5.80
C SER A 363 -0.06 -13.14 4.63
N ASN A 364 -1.11 -13.28 3.83
CA ASN A 364 -1.12 -14.20 2.70
C ASN A 364 -0.06 -13.84 1.65
N LYS A 365 0.09 -12.56 1.31
CA LYS A 365 1.12 -12.09 0.38
C LYS A 365 2.54 -12.29 0.94
N TRP A 366 2.72 -12.02 2.22
CA TRP A 366 4.00 -12.26 2.89
C TRP A 366 4.41 -13.74 2.84
N ASP A 367 3.46 -14.64 3.12
CA ASP A 367 3.69 -16.08 3.05
C ASP A 367 4.00 -16.54 1.62
N ALA A 368 3.37 -15.95 0.61
CA ALA A 368 3.69 -16.19 -0.80
C ALA A 368 5.12 -15.75 -1.15
N VAL A 369 5.53 -14.54 -0.77
CA VAL A 369 6.93 -14.07 -0.94
C VAL A 369 7.89 -15.04 -0.26
N LYS A 370 7.64 -15.40 1.02
CA LYS A 370 8.48 -16.34 1.77
C LYS A 370 8.59 -17.71 1.13
N HIS A 371 7.53 -18.18 0.46
CA HIS A 371 7.53 -19.44 -0.27
C HIS A 371 8.33 -19.37 -1.57
N LEU A 372 8.30 -18.23 -2.27
CA LEU A 372 9.02 -18.04 -3.53
C LEU A 372 10.53 -17.90 -3.37
N VAL A 373 11.01 -17.36 -2.24
CA VAL A 373 12.46 -17.22 -1.98
C VAL A 373 13.25 -18.54 -2.12
N PRO A 374 12.92 -19.63 -1.42
CA PRO A 374 13.66 -20.88 -1.55
C PRO A 374 13.52 -21.53 -2.94
N LEU A 375 12.40 -21.31 -3.62
CA LEU A 375 12.23 -21.77 -5.01
C LEU A 375 13.19 -21.03 -5.95
N ARG A 376 13.33 -19.71 -5.77
CA ARG A 376 14.28 -18.90 -6.54
C ARG A 376 15.73 -19.30 -6.27
N ASP A 377 16.09 -19.55 -5.02
CA ASP A 377 17.40 -20.09 -4.64
C ASP A 377 17.71 -21.40 -5.40
N GLN A 378 16.74 -22.32 -5.45
CA GLN A 378 16.90 -23.58 -6.17
C GLN A 378 17.10 -23.36 -7.68
N MET A 379 16.27 -22.53 -8.32
CA MET A 379 16.39 -22.23 -9.74
C MET A 379 17.75 -21.62 -10.10
N LEU A 380 18.25 -20.68 -9.29
CA LEU A 380 19.57 -20.08 -9.48
C LEU A 380 20.68 -21.11 -9.30
N GLN A 381 20.56 -22.01 -8.33
CA GLN A 381 21.55 -23.06 -8.09
C GLN A 381 21.63 -24.09 -9.22
N GLU A 382 20.48 -24.47 -9.78
CA GLU A 382 20.40 -25.36 -10.96
C GLU A 382 21.06 -24.70 -12.18
N GLU A 383 20.84 -23.41 -12.39
CA GLU A 383 21.50 -22.68 -13.48
C GLU A 383 23.01 -22.56 -13.26
N VAL A 384 23.48 -22.31 -12.03
CA VAL A 384 24.92 -22.33 -11.72
C VAL A 384 25.54 -23.67 -12.08
N ALA A 385 24.89 -24.78 -11.70
CA ALA A 385 25.37 -26.11 -12.02
C ALA A 385 25.47 -26.31 -13.55
N ARG A 386 24.48 -25.83 -14.30
CA ARG A 386 24.49 -25.86 -15.78
C ARG A 386 25.64 -25.04 -16.36
N GLN A 387 25.82 -23.79 -15.93
CA GLN A 387 26.89 -22.93 -16.43
C GLN A 387 28.29 -23.45 -16.05
N GLN A 388 28.44 -24.06 -14.88
CA GLN A 388 29.68 -24.74 -14.49
C GLN A 388 29.96 -25.98 -15.35
N ALA A 389 28.93 -26.78 -15.68
CA ALA A 389 29.06 -27.91 -16.60
C ALA A 389 29.48 -27.42 -17.99
N ASN A 390 28.86 -26.35 -18.50
CA ASN A 390 29.19 -25.75 -19.79
C ASN A 390 30.65 -25.27 -19.84
N GLU A 391 31.13 -24.60 -18.79
CA GLU A 391 32.53 -24.17 -18.70
C GLU A 391 33.51 -25.35 -18.65
N ARG A 392 33.12 -26.48 -18.02
CA ARG A 392 33.93 -27.71 -18.04
C ARG A 392 34.04 -28.29 -19.45
N LEU A 393 32.94 -28.35 -20.20
CA LEU A 393 32.94 -28.80 -21.60
C LEU A 393 33.83 -27.91 -22.47
N ARG A 394 33.70 -26.57 -22.35
CA ARG A 394 34.57 -25.62 -23.08
C ARG A 394 36.05 -25.90 -22.80
N ARG A 395 36.43 -26.09 -21.53
CA ARG A 395 37.82 -26.38 -21.15
C ARG A 395 38.30 -27.76 -21.61
N GLN A 396 37.45 -28.78 -21.56
CA GLN A 396 37.78 -30.14 -22.01
C GLN A 396 38.06 -30.17 -23.52
N PHE A 397 37.16 -29.58 -24.31
CA PHE A 397 37.36 -29.43 -25.75
C PHE A 397 38.64 -28.65 -26.05
N ALA A 398 38.84 -27.49 -25.40
CA ALA A 398 40.01 -26.65 -25.62
C ALA A 398 41.33 -27.36 -25.26
N ALA A 399 41.36 -28.07 -24.14
CA ALA A 399 42.55 -28.81 -23.71
C ALA A 399 42.98 -29.86 -24.74
N GLN A 400 42.02 -30.57 -25.34
CA GLN A 400 42.31 -31.55 -26.40
C GLN A 400 42.66 -30.86 -27.72
N ALA A 401 41.88 -29.87 -28.16
CA ALA A 401 42.10 -29.16 -29.42
C ALA A 401 43.46 -28.45 -29.46
N ASN A 402 43.89 -27.85 -28.35
CA ASN A 402 45.19 -27.18 -28.23
C ASN A 402 46.39 -28.15 -28.26
N ILE A 403 46.18 -29.45 -28.10
CA ILE A 403 47.20 -30.48 -28.30
C ILE A 403 47.12 -31.04 -29.72
N ILE A 404 45.91 -31.34 -30.19
CA ILE A 404 45.65 -31.96 -31.49
C ILE A 404 46.03 -31.03 -32.64
N GLY A 405 45.66 -29.74 -32.57
CA GLY A 405 45.94 -28.76 -33.62
C GLY A 405 47.43 -28.67 -33.96
N PRO A 406 48.31 -28.38 -32.98
CA PRO A 406 49.76 -28.38 -33.20
C PRO A 406 50.31 -29.74 -33.64
N TRP A 407 49.79 -30.85 -33.10
CA TRP A 407 50.23 -32.20 -33.51
C TRP A 407 49.98 -32.46 -34.99
N ILE A 408 48.81 -32.06 -35.52
CA ILE A 408 48.49 -32.18 -36.95
C ILE A 408 49.47 -31.34 -37.78
N GLN A 409 49.73 -30.11 -37.34
CA GLN A 409 50.67 -29.22 -38.04
C GLN A 409 52.09 -29.81 -38.07
N THR A 410 52.62 -30.28 -36.95
CA THR A 410 53.95 -30.90 -36.88
C THR A 410 54.02 -32.14 -37.77
N LYS A 411 52.99 -33.00 -37.79
CA LYS A 411 52.98 -34.18 -38.65
C LYS A 411 52.89 -33.83 -40.14
N MET A 412 52.12 -32.81 -40.50
CA MET A 412 52.10 -32.29 -41.87
C MET A 412 53.48 -31.77 -42.31
N GLU A 413 54.18 -31.03 -41.44
CA GLU A 413 55.55 -30.55 -41.71
C GLU A 413 56.54 -31.71 -41.86
N GLU A 414 56.53 -32.69 -40.94
CA GLU A 414 57.39 -33.88 -41.00
C GLU A 414 57.19 -34.69 -42.30
N ILE A 415 55.94 -34.92 -42.72
CA ILE A 415 55.66 -35.63 -43.98
C ILE A 415 56.16 -34.83 -45.18
N GLY A 416 55.98 -33.50 -45.16
CA GLY A 416 56.53 -32.60 -46.18
C GLY A 416 58.05 -32.68 -46.29
N HIS A 417 58.77 -32.87 -45.18
CA HIS A 417 60.23 -33.03 -45.18
C HIS A 417 60.69 -34.35 -45.80
N VAL A 418 59.98 -35.47 -45.58
CA VAL A 418 60.32 -36.78 -46.20
C VAL A 418 60.29 -36.72 -47.73
N SER A 419 59.38 -35.93 -48.30
CA SER A 419 59.30 -35.74 -49.76
C SER A 419 60.48 -34.94 -50.32
N VAL A 420 61.12 -34.08 -49.51
CA VAL A 420 62.18 -33.14 -49.94
C VAL A 420 63.59 -33.70 -49.66
N ASP A 421 63.78 -34.51 -48.62
CA ASP A 421 65.08 -35.08 -48.29
C ASP A 421 65.48 -36.17 -49.30
N ILE A 422 66.48 -35.86 -50.14
CA ILE A 422 67.08 -36.77 -51.13
C ILE A 422 68.02 -37.80 -50.44
N ALA A 423 68.32 -37.62 -49.16
CA ALA A 423 69.19 -38.49 -48.38
C ALA A 423 68.41 -39.69 -47.82
N GLY A 424 68.49 -40.84 -48.48
CA GLY A 424 67.91 -42.11 -48.03
C GLY A 424 67.53 -43.00 -49.21
N SER A 425 67.35 -44.30 -48.98
CA SER A 425 66.77 -45.19 -50.00
C SER A 425 65.25 -44.98 -50.08
N LEU A 426 64.64 -45.28 -51.23
CA LEU A 426 63.18 -45.21 -51.37
C LEU A 426 62.47 -46.15 -50.39
N GLU A 427 63.09 -47.28 -50.04
CA GLU A 427 62.60 -48.21 -49.02
C GLU A 427 62.62 -47.60 -47.61
N GLU A 428 63.64 -46.81 -47.28
CA GLU A 428 63.74 -46.11 -46.00
C GLU A 428 62.68 -45.00 -45.90
N GLN A 429 62.49 -44.23 -46.96
CA GLN A 429 61.41 -43.23 -47.06
C GLN A 429 60.03 -43.89 -46.93
N MET A 430 59.80 -45.00 -47.64
CA MET A 430 58.56 -45.77 -47.56
C MET A 430 58.31 -46.31 -46.14
N ASN A 431 59.33 -46.88 -45.50
CA ASN A 431 59.20 -47.38 -44.12
C ASN A 431 58.87 -46.25 -43.14
N ASN A 432 59.51 -45.08 -43.28
CA ASN A 432 59.22 -43.90 -42.44
C ASN A 432 57.79 -43.40 -42.66
N LEU A 433 57.32 -43.33 -43.91
CA LEU A 433 55.94 -42.93 -44.23
C LEU A 433 54.91 -43.94 -43.68
N LYS A 434 55.15 -45.26 -43.81
CA LYS A 434 54.28 -46.28 -43.21
C LYS A 434 54.28 -46.21 -41.68
N GLN A 435 55.40 -45.85 -41.06
CA GLN A 435 55.46 -45.60 -39.62
C GLN A 435 54.63 -44.36 -39.23
N TYR A 436 54.72 -43.27 -40.00
CA TYR A 436 53.88 -42.09 -39.79
C TYR A 436 52.39 -42.39 -40.01
N GLU A 437 52.03 -43.14 -41.03
CA GLU A 437 50.66 -43.61 -41.27
C GLU A 437 50.13 -44.41 -40.07
N GLN A 438 50.90 -45.37 -39.56
CA GLN A 438 50.52 -46.13 -38.37
C GLN A 438 50.36 -45.23 -37.12
N ASN A 439 51.25 -44.24 -36.95
CA ASN A 439 51.14 -43.26 -35.88
C ASN A 439 49.86 -42.41 -36.00
N ILE A 440 49.48 -42.01 -37.21
CA ILE A 440 48.23 -41.28 -37.49
C ILE A 440 47.02 -42.15 -37.18
N ILE A 441 47.01 -43.42 -37.63
CA ILE A 441 45.93 -44.37 -37.33
C ILE A 441 45.76 -44.54 -35.80
N ASN A 442 46.86 -44.69 -35.07
CA ASN A 442 46.82 -44.83 -33.61
C ASN A 442 46.27 -43.57 -32.93
N TYR A 443 46.53 -42.38 -33.51
CA TYR A 443 46.07 -41.11 -32.96
C TYR A 443 44.59 -40.80 -33.27
N LYS A 444 43.95 -41.53 -34.19
CA LYS A 444 42.53 -41.35 -34.58
C LYS A 444 41.56 -41.35 -33.39
N SER A 445 41.82 -42.20 -32.39
CA SER A 445 41.00 -42.26 -31.17
C SER A 445 40.91 -40.93 -30.42
N ASN A 446 41.94 -40.08 -30.49
CA ASN A 446 41.93 -38.75 -29.86
C ASN A 446 41.04 -37.77 -30.64
N ILE A 447 40.98 -37.88 -31.97
CA ILE A 447 40.08 -37.09 -32.82
C ILE A 447 38.62 -37.46 -32.53
N ASP A 448 38.33 -38.76 -32.42
CA ASP A 448 36.98 -39.25 -32.11
C ASP A 448 36.52 -38.79 -30.73
N LYS A 449 37.44 -38.73 -29.76
CA LYS A 449 37.15 -38.18 -28.44
C LYS A 449 36.82 -36.69 -28.50
N LEU A 450 37.59 -35.90 -29.26
CA LEU A 450 37.32 -34.47 -29.44
C LEU A 450 35.98 -34.22 -30.14
N GLU A 451 35.63 -35.06 -31.12
CA GLU A 451 34.33 -35.02 -31.81
C GLU A 451 33.18 -35.28 -30.82
N GLY A 452 33.33 -36.26 -29.92
CA GLY A 452 32.39 -36.50 -28.83
C GLY A 452 32.23 -35.30 -27.87
N ASP A 453 33.33 -34.66 -27.48
CA ASP A 453 33.30 -33.45 -26.63
C ASP A 453 32.61 -32.27 -27.36
N HIS A 454 32.79 -32.15 -28.69
CA HIS A 454 32.11 -31.16 -29.50
C HIS A 454 30.60 -31.41 -29.59
N GLN A 455 30.19 -32.67 -29.80
CA GLN A 455 28.79 -33.07 -29.83
C GLN A 455 28.08 -32.73 -28.51
N LEU A 456 28.69 -33.07 -27.36
CA LEU A 456 28.15 -32.72 -26.04
C LEU A 456 28.00 -31.20 -25.85
N SER A 457 28.93 -30.42 -26.39
CA SER A 457 28.87 -28.95 -26.36
C SER A 457 27.71 -28.41 -27.19
N GLN A 458 27.46 -28.96 -28.39
CA GLN A 458 26.34 -28.59 -29.25
C GLN A 458 24.98 -28.97 -28.65
N GLU A 459 24.86 -30.18 -28.09
CA GLU A 459 23.66 -30.65 -27.39
C GLU A 459 23.34 -29.78 -26.16
N SER A 460 24.38 -29.20 -25.54
CA SER A 460 24.27 -28.24 -24.43
C SER A 460 24.11 -26.78 -24.88
N LEU A 461 23.93 -26.53 -26.19
CA LEU A 461 23.77 -25.21 -26.82
C LEU A 461 24.94 -24.24 -26.60
N ILE A 462 26.17 -24.77 -26.56
CA ILE A 462 27.40 -23.99 -26.40
C ILE A 462 28.06 -23.82 -27.77
N PHE A 463 28.17 -22.58 -28.23
CA PHE A 463 28.73 -22.26 -29.56
C PHE A 463 30.02 -21.43 -29.50
N ASP A 464 30.39 -20.97 -28.31
CA ASP A 464 31.58 -20.18 -28.07
C ASP A 464 32.58 -20.92 -27.19
N ASN A 465 33.87 -20.74 -27.47
CA ASN A 465 34.94 -21.26 -26.63
C ASN A 465 36.10 -20.29 -26.54
N LYS A 466 36.18 -19.54 -25.44
CA LYS A 466 37.25 -18.58 -25.16
C LYS A 466 38.62 -19.20 -24.85
N HIS A 467 38.69 -20.53 -24.68
CA HIS A 467 39.90 -21.24 -24.22
C HIS A 467 40.75 -21.81 -25.37
N THR A 468 40.30 -21.70 -26.62
CA THR A 468 41.02 -22.20 -27.80
C THR A 468 40.69 -21.36 -29.03
N ASN A 469 41.66 -21.21 -29.93
CA ASN A 469 41.46 -20.62 -31.26
C ASN A 469 41.12 -21.70 -32.32
N TYR A 470 41.27 -22.98 -31.97
CA TYR A 470 40.88 -24.10 -32.81
C TYR A 470 39.39 -24.39 -32.66
N THR A 471 38.66 -24.36 -33.78
CA THR A 471 37.29 -24.85 -33.88
C THR A 471 37.33 -26.31 -34.32
N MET A 472 36.22 -27.04 -34.14
CA MET A 472 36.16 -28.42 -34.62
C MET A 472 36.39 -28.50 -36.13
N GLU A 473 35.93 -27.51 -36.88
CA GLU A 473 36.15 -27.43 -38.33
C GLU A 473 37.63 -27.31 -38.71
N HIS A 474 38.41 -26.49 -37.99
CA HIS A 474 39.86 -26.41 -38.20
C HIS A 474 40.54 -27.77 -38.00
N ILE A 475 40.09 -28.54 -36.99
CA ILE A 475 40.66 -29.86 -36.70
C ILE A 475 40.25 -30.90 -37.75
N ARG A 476 38.98 -30.92 -38.18
CA ARG A 476 38.50 -31.85 -39.23
C ARG A 476 39.25 -31.65 -40.54
N VAL A 477 39.29 -30.41 -41.04
CA VAL A 477 39.99 -30.07 -42.28
C VAL A 477 41.48 -30.41 -42.17
N GLY A 478 42.12 -30.03 -41.06
CA GLY A 478 43.53 -30.35 -40.83
C GLY A 478 43.81 -31.86 -40.81
N TRP A 479 42.93 -32.64 -40.17
CA TRP A 479 43.05 -34.09 -40.09
C TRP A 479 42.82 -34.80 -41.44
N GLU A 480 41.78 -34.41 -42.17
CA GLU A 480 41.48 -34.92 -43.51
C GLU A 480 42.60 -34.58 -44.51
N GLN A 481 43.15 -33.38 -44.41
CA GLN A 481 44.29 -32.96 -45.23
C GLN A 481 45.56 -33.76 -44.88
N LEU A 482 45.82 -34.03 -43.59
CA LEU A 482 46.93 -34.88 -43.15
C LEU A 482 46.81 -36.29 -43.72
N LEU A 483 45.62 -36.92 -43.62
CA LEU A 483 45.34 -38.25 -44.18
C LEU A 483 45.54 -38.30 -45.71
N THR A 484 45.06 -37.28 -46.42
CA THR A 484 45.23 -37.18 -47.86
C THR A 484 46.70 -36.99 -48.25
N THR A 485 47.44 -36.20 -47.46
CA THR A 485 48.85 -35.89 -47.72
C THR A 485 49.73 -37.12 -47.51
N ILE A 486 49.53 -37.89 -46.43
CA ILE A 486 50.27 -39.14 -46.20
C ILE A 486 49.94 -40.19 -47.28
N ALA A 487 48.68 -40.37 -47.65
CA ALA A 487 48.28 -41.32 -48.68
C ALA A 487 48.87 -40.96 -50.05
N ARG A 488 48.84 -39.68 -50.42
CA ARG A 488 49.42 -39.18 -51.67
C ARG A 488 50.94 -39.39 -51.70
N THR A 489 51.64 -39.01 -50.63
CA THR A 489 53.11 -39.14 -50.56
C THR A 489 53.56 -40.60 -50.54
N ILE A 490 52.82 -41.49 -49.86
CA ILE A 490 53.05 -42.95 -49.95
C ILE A 490 52.90 -43.42 -51.39
N ASN A 491 51.78 -43.12 -52.05
CA ASN A 491 51.55 -43.54 -53.44
C ASN A 491 52.60 -42.96 -54.40
N GLU A 492 53.04 -41.71 -54.19
CA GLU A 492 54.14 -41.11 -54.97
C GLU A 492 55.44 -41.90 -54.83
N VAL A 493 55.82 -42.29 -53.61
CA VAL A 493 57.02 -43.10 -53.36
C VAL A 493 56.84 -44.55 -53.87
N GLU A 494 55.66 -45.16 -53.73
CA GLU A 494 55.37 -46.49 -54.29
C GLU A 494 55.52 -46.52 -55.81
N ASN A 495 54.98 -45.51 -56.51
CA ASN A 495 55.14 -45.39 -57.96
C ASN A 495 56.61 -45.17 -58.35
N GLN A 496 57.39 -44.43 -57.55
CA GLN A 496 58.82 -44.26 -57.79
C GLN A 496 59.59 -45.58 -57.68
N ILE A 497 59.27 -46.41 -56.67
CA ILE A 497 59.87 -47.75 -56.51
C ILE A 497 59.52 -48.64 -57.70
N LEU A 498 58.24 -48.66 -58.12
CA LEU A 498 57.77 -49.41 -59.29
C LEU A 498 58.51 -49.00 -60.57
N THR A 499 58.66 -47.70 -60.83
CA THR A 499 59.37 -47.20 -62.02
C THR A 499 60.84 -47.59 -62.03
N ARG A 500 61.51 -47.52 -60.87
CA ARG A 500 62.90 -47.96 -60.72
C ARG A 500 63.04 -49.45 -61.07
N ASP A 501 62.19 -50.28 -60.48
CA ASP A 501 62.27 -51.74 -60.59
C ASP A 501 61.86 -52.23 -61.99
N ALA A 502 60.82 -51.65 -62.59
CA ALA A 502 60.34 -52.02 -63.93
C ALA A 502 61.34 -51.68 -65.05
N LYS A 503 62.12 -50.61 -64.88
CA LYS A 503 63.09 -50.13 -65.87
C LYS A 503 64.53 -50.59 -65.59
N GLY A 504 64.76 -51.30 -64.48
CA GLY A 504 66.09 -51.83 -64.13
C GLY A 504 67.14 -50.74 -63.83
N ILE A 505 66.71 -49.56 -63.36
CA ILE A 505 67.60 -48.42 -63.08
C ILE A 505 68.23 -48.60 -61.68
N SER A 506 69.52 -48.32 -61.52
CA SER A 506 70.15 -48.37 -60.19
C SER A 506 69.66 -47.24 -59.28
N GLN A 507 69.73 -47.45 -57.96
CA GLN A 507 69.34 -46.42 -56.98
C GLN A 507 70.15 -45.12 -57.15
N GLU A 508 71.44 -45.23 -57.50
CA GLU A 508 72.32 -44.09 -57.76
C GLU A 508 71.90 -43.33 -59.02
N GLN A 509 71.59 -44.04 -60.11
CA GLN A 509 71.13 -43.42 -61.36
C GLN A 509 69.77 -42.73 -61.19
N LEU A 510 68.84 -43.36 -60.46
CA LEU A 510 67.55 -42.73 -60.17
C LEU A 510 67.73 -41.49 -59.29
N ASN A 511 68.64 -41.55 -58.30
CA ASN A 511 68.97 -40.41 -57.46
C ASN A 511 69.63 -39.27 -58.25
N GLU A 512 70.48 -39.57 -59.24
CA GLU A 512 71.06 -38.57 -60.15
C GLU A 512 70.01 -37.92 -61.05
N PHE A 513 69.12 -38.73 -61.65
CA PHE A 513 67.99 -38.21 -62.43
C PHE A 513 67.06 -37.35 -61.58
N ARG A 514 66.82 -37.75 -60.33
CA ARG A 514 66.00 -36.99 -59.37
C ARG A 514 66.68 -35.71 -58.91
N ALA A 515 67.98 -35.74 -58.61
CA ALA A 515 68.73 -34.55 -58.23
C ALA A 515 68.75 -33.54 -59.39
N SER A 516 68.90 -34.02 -60.62
CA SER A 516 68.86 -33.19 -61.83
C SER A 516 67.46 -32.61 -62.04
N PHE A 517 66.41 -33.45 -62.00
CA PHE A 517 65.02 -33.00 -62.15
C PHE A 517 64.61 -32.00 -61.05
N ASN A 518 64.91 -32.28 -59.77
CA ASN A 518 64.59 -31.38 -58.65
C ASN A 518 65.39 -30.07 -58.69
N HIS A 519 66.57 -30.05 -59.32
CA HIS A 519 67.34 -28.81 -59.50
C HIS A 519 66.64 -27.84 -60.46
N PHE A 520 65.98 -28.38 -61.49
CA PHE A 520 65.30 -27.60 -62.53
C PHE A 520 63.78 -27.45 -62.29
N ASP A 521 63.15 -28.29 -61.44
CA ASP A 521 61.79 -28.08 -60.93
C ASP A 521 61.76 -26.94 -59.88
N ARG A 522 61.83 -25.69 -60.37
CA ARG A 522 61.79 -24.48 -59.54
C ARG A 522 60.47 -24.31 -58.78
N LYS A 523 59.38 -24.90 -59.30
CA LYS A 523 58.03 -24.78 -58.74
C LYS A 523 57.73 -25.87 -57.69
N ARG A 524 58.59 -26.89 -57.57
CA ARG A 524 58.44 -28.05 -56.67
C ARG A 524 57.06 -28.70 -56.77
N ASN A 525 56.51 -28.74 -57.98
CA ASN A 525 55.21 -29.32 -58.26
C ASN A 525 55.32 -30.66 -59.01
N GLY A 526 56.53 -31.19 -59.18
CA GLY A 526 56.79 -32.46 -59.85
C GLY A 526 56.70 -32.37 -61.38
N MET A 527 56.73 -31.16 -61.94
CA MET A 527 56.58 -30.89 -63.37
C MET A 527 57.64 -29.88 -63.84
N MET A 528 58.28 -30.14 -64.98
CA MET A 528 59.19 -29.19 -65.62
C MET A 528 58.51 -28.55 -66.83
N ASP A 529 58.58 -27.23 -66.91
CA ASP A 529 58.18 -26.51 -68.12
C ASP A 529 59.20 -26.81 -69.25
N PRO A 530 58.84 -26.59 -70.54
CA PRO A 530 59.71 -26.96 -71.66
C PRO A 530 61.10 -26.30 -71.61
N ASP A 531 61.17 -25.06 -71.14
CA ASP A 531 62.43 -24.34 -70.98
C ASP A 531 63.32 -24.96 -69.88
N ASP A 532 62.72 -25.39 -68.77
CA ASP A 532 63.42 -26.05 -67.65
C ASP A 532 63.87 -27.46 -68.05
N PHE A 533 63.04 -28.19 -68.81
CA PHE A 533 63.40 -29.50 -69.36
C PHE A 533 64.55 -29.39 -70.37
N ARG A 534 64.54 -28.36 -71.23
CA ARG A 534 65.64 -28.11 -72.16
C ARG A 534 66.94 -27.82 -71.42
N ALA A 535 66.89 -26.98 -70.38
CA ALA A 535 68.05 -26.69 -69.55
C ALA A 535 68.58 -27.95 -68.83
N CYS A 536 67.68 -28.82 -68.36
CA CYS A 536 68.01 -30.09 -67.73
C CYS A 536 68.76 -31.02 -68.70
N LEU A 537 68.25 -31.21 -69.91
CA LEU A 537 68.91 -32.05 -70.94
C LEU A 537 70.30 -31.53 -71.32
N ILE A 538 70.45 -30.21 -71.47
CA ILE A 538 71.75 -29.57 -71.74
C ILE A 538 72.72 -29.83 -70.57
N SER A 539 72.24 -29.69 -69.32
CA SER A 539 73.05 -29.96 -68.12
C SER A 539 73.49 -31.42 -68.00
N MET A 540 72.73 -32.35 -68.59
CA MET A 540 73.05 -33.78 -68.64
C MET A 540 73.94 -34.15 -69.83
N GLY A 541 74.30 -33.17 -70.69
CA GLY A 541 75.25 -33.34 -71.80
C GLY A 541 74.63 -33.51 -73.18
N TYR A 542 73.30 -33.34 -73.33
CA TYR A 542 72.62 -33.41 -74.62
C TYR A 542 72.55 -32.00 -75.26
N ASP A 543 73.28 -31.78 -76.35
CA ASP A 543 73.21 -30.53 -77.13
C ASP A 543 72.22 -30.68 -78.28
N LEU A 544 70.98 -30.21 -78.06
CA LEU A 544 69.84 -30.46 -78.93
C LEU A 544 69.38 -29.17 -79.63
N GLY A 545 69.36 -29.20 -80.97
CA GLY A 545 68.77 -28.13 -81.79
C GLY A 545 67.24 -28.04 -81.63
N GLU A 546 66.61 -26.95 -82.05
CA GLU A 546 65.15 -26.75 -81.87
C GLU A 546 64.28 -27.87 -82.45
N VAL A 547 64.64 -28.38 -83.64
CA VAL A 547 63.87 -29.43 -84.31
C VAL A 547 63.93 -30.74 -83.52
N GLU A 548 65.09 -31.04 -82.94
CA GLU A 548 65.27 -32.27 -82.18
C GLU A 548 64.63 -32.17 -80.78
N PHE A 549 64.72 -31.00 -80.15
CA PHE A 549 64.01 -30.74 -78.91
C PHE A 549 62.49 -30.83 -79.10
N ALA A 550 61.95 -30.29 -80.20
CA ALA A 550 60.52 -30.41 -80.50
C ALA A 550 60.07 -31.87 -80.69
N ARG A 551 60.91 -32.70 -81.31
CA ARG A 551 60.68 -34.15 -81.49
C ARG A 551 60.73 -34.90 -80.15
N ILE A 552 61.66 -34.54 -79.27
CA ILE A 552 61.76 -35.14 -77.94
C ILE A 552 60.56 -34.70 -77.09
N MET A 553 60.14 -33.44 -77.20
CA MET A 553 59.00 -32.90 -76.48
C MET A 553 57.70 -33.65 -76.85
N THR A 554 57.46 -33.96 -78.12
CA THR A 554 56.29 -34.78 -78.51
C THR A 554 56.38 -36.23 -78.01
N LEU A 555 57.58 -36.75 -77.74
CA LEU A 555 57.76 -38.07 -77.17
C LEU A 555 57.47 -38.10 -75.66
N VAL A 556 57.92 -37.09 -74.92
CA VAL A 556 57.72 -37.00 -73.45
C VAL A 556 56.37 -36.39 -73.07
N ASP A 557 55.75 -35.63 -73.96
CA ASP A 557 54.44 -35.00 -73.75
C ASP A 557 53.45 -35.47 -74.83
N SER A 558 53.22 -36.77 -74.89
CA SER A 558 52.26 -37.39 -75.82
C SER A 558 50.83 -36.87 -75.65
N ASN A 559 50.52 -36.29 -74.49
CA ASN A 559 49.21 -35.74 -74.15
C ASN A 559 49.11 -34.23 -74.40
N ASN A 560 50.18 -33.59 -74.90
CA ASN A 560 50.25 -32.17 -75.23
C ASN A 560 49.87 -31.23 -74.05
N THR A 561 50.25 -31.65 -72.84
CA THR A 561 49.98 -30.94 -71.59
C THR A 561 50.86 -29.71 -71.40
N GLY A 562 51.93 -29.58 -72.20
CA GLY A 562 52.89 -28.48 -72.15
C GLY A 562 53.89 -28.58 -71.01
N VAL A 563 53.90 -29.69 -70.26
CA VAL A 563 54.76 -29.91 -69.10
C VAL A 563 55.31 -31.32 -69.10
N VAL A 564 56.56 -31.49 -68.67
CA VAL A 564 57.22 -32.80 -68.59
C VAL A 564 57.15 -33.31 -67.16
N THR A 565 56.43 -34.41 -66.98
CA THR A 565 56.37 -35.11 -65.69
C THR A 565 57.65 -35.89 -65.42
N PHE A 566 57.97 -36.13 -64.15
CA PHE A 566 59.13 -36.97 -63.78
C PHE A 566 59.08 -38.35 -64.42
N GLN A 567 57.89 -38.94 -64.56
CA GLN A 567 57.73 -40.25 -65.19
C GLN A 567 58.13 -40.22 -66.67
N ALA A 568 57.61 -39.25 -67.43
CA ALA A 568 57.93 -39.08 -68.85
C ALA A 568 59.41 -38.75 -69.08
N PHE A 569 60.00 -37.96 -68.17
CA PHE A 569 61.43 -37.70 -68.16
C PHE A 569 62.24 -38.99 -68.02
N ILE A 570 61.91 -39.84 -67.05
CA ILE A 570 62.60 -41.12 -66.86
C ILE A 570 62.35 -42.06 -68.06
N ASP A 571 61.12 -42.13 -68.59
CA ASP A 571 60.80 -42.93 -69.80
C ASP A 571 61.73 -42.58 -70.95
N PHE A 572 61.94 -41.29 -71.23
CA PHE A 572 62.86 -40.84 -72.25
C PHE A 572 64.31 -41.23 -71.96
N MET A 573 64.82 -40.92 -70.75
CA MET A 573 66.21 -41.22 -70.37
C MET A 573 66.53 -42.72 -70.45
N THR A 574 65.56 -43.58 -70.11
CA THR A 574 65.72 -45.04 -70.21
C THR A 574 65.52 -45.61 -71.60
N ARG A 575 64.72 -44.95 -72.45
CA ARG A 575 64.43 -45.42 -73.82
C ARG A 575 65.59 -45.12 -74.77
N GLU A 576 66.26 -43.98 -74.61
CA GLU A 576 67.48 -43.65 -75.36
C GLU A 576 68.65 -44.60 -75.03
N THR A 577 68.60 -45.29 -73.89
CA THR A 577 69.65 -46.22 -73.46
C THR A 577 69.35 -47.70 -73.80
N ALA A 578 68.18 -48.02 -74.38
CA ALA A 578 67.76 -49.39 -74.69
C ALA A 578 67.66 -49.67 -76.21
N GLU A 579 68.39 -50.66 -76.73
CA GLU A 579 68.29 -51.14 -78.13
C GLU A 579 67.00 -51.94 -78.35
N THR A 580 66.18 -51.61 -79.37
CA THR A 580 64.95 -52.35 -79.73
C THR A 580 65.00 -52.91 -81.17
N ASP A 581 64.70 -54.20 -81.33
CA ASP A 581 64.67 -54.94 -82.62
C ASP A 581 63.53 -54.51 -83.57
N THR A 582 63.75 -54.58 -84.88
CA THR A 582 62.83 -54.06 -85.94
C THR A 582 62.04 -55.16 -86.66
N ALA A 583 60.93 -54.77 -87.32
CA ALA A 583 60.07 -55.65 -88.14
C ALA A 583 60.85 -56.49 -89.15
N GLU A 584 61.90 -55.91 -89.75
CA GLU A 584 62.73 -56.57 -90.75
C GLU A 584 63.56 -57.72 -90.18
N GLN A 585 64.04 -57.60 -88.93
CA GLN A 585 64.78 -58.68 -88.26
C GLN A 585 63.88 -59.87 -87.94
N VAL A 586 62.62 -59.62 -87.56
CA VAL A 586 61.63 -60.66 -87.31
C VAL A 586 61.20 -61.34 -88.61
N MET A 587 61.01 -60.57 -89.68
CA MET A 587 60.75 -61.12 -91.03
C MET A 587 61.90 -62.01 -91.51
N ALA A 588 63.14 -61.58 -91.32
CA ALA A 588 64.33 -62.36 -91.67
C ALA A 588 64.36 -63.68 -90.89
N SER A 589 63.97 -63.66 -89.61
CA SER A 589 63.91 -64.85 -88.77
C SER A 589 62.86 -65.86 -89.27
N PHE A 590 61.66 -65.41 -89.64
CA PHE A 590 60.64 -66.29 -90.22
C PHE A 590 61.02 -66.82 -91.61
N LYS A 591 61.77 -66.06 -92.41
CA LYS A 591 62.28 -66.53 -93.70
C LYS A 591 63.27 -67.69 -93.56
N ILE A 592 64.11 -67.65 -92.51
CA ILE A 592 65.00 -68.76 -92.17
C ILE A 592 64.18 -70.00 -91.77
N LEU A 593 63.17 -69.82 -90.91
CA LEU A 593 62.26 -70.89 -90.47
C LEU A 593 61.51 -71.53 -91.66
N ALA A 594 61.12 -70.74 -92.65
CA ALA A 594 60.42 -71.18 -93.87
C ALA A 594 61.34 -71.81 -94.92
N SER A 595 62.65 -71.95 -94.64
CA SER A 595 63.65 -72.44 -95.60
C SER A 595 63.64 -71.64 -96.92
N ASP A 596 63.68 -70.30 -96.79
CA ASP A 596 63.66 -69.33 -97.90
C ASP A 596 62.39 -69.31 -98.77
N LYS A 597 61.33 -70.02 -98.39
CA LYS A 597 60.03 -69.95 -99.04
C LYS A 597 59.30 -68.67 -98.61
N SER A 598 58.50 -68.11 -99.52
CA SER A 598 57.60 -66.97 -99.27
C SER A 598 56.38 -67.30 -98.40
N TYR A 599 56.28 -68.54 -97.91
CA TYR A 599 55.22 -69.02 -97.04
C TYR A 599 55.79 -70.02 -96.03
N ILE A 600 55.12 -70.19 -94.89
CA ILE A 600 55.46 -71.19 -93.88
C ILE A 600 54.28 -72.12 -93.65
N THR A 601 54.52 -73.41 -93.42
CA THR A 601 53.44 -74.37 -93.17
C THR A 601 53.14 -74.50 -91.68
N VAL A 602 51.92 -74.93 -91.36
CA VAL A 602 51.47 -75.20 -89.98
C VAL A 602 52.40 -76.19 -89.28
N ASP A 603 52.88 -77.21 -90.00
CA ASP A 603 53.77 -78.23 -89.45
C ASP A 603 55.20 -77.68 -89.22
N GLU A 604 55.69 -76.78 -90.09
CA GLU A 604 56.98 -76.08 -89.88
C GLU A 604 56.92 -75.18 -88.64
N LEU A 605 55.83 -74.44 -88.43
CA LEU A 605 55.64 -73.61 -87.22
C LEU A 605 55.56 -74.46 -85.94
N ARG A 606 54.81 -75.58 -85.95
CA ARG A 606 54.70 -76.48 -84.79
C ARG A 606 55.98 -77.25 -84.49
N ARG A 607 56.86 -77.43 -85.48
CA ARG A 607 58.15 -78.12 -85.30
C ARG A 607 59.21 -77.20 -84.72
N GLU A 608 59.28 -75.96 -85.20
CA GLU A 608 60.38 -75.05 -84.87
C GLU A 608 60.07 -74.07 -83.73
N LEU A 609 58.79 -73.85 -83.40
CA LEU A 609 58.38 -72.96 -82.30
C LEU A 609 57.74 -73.73 -81.13
N PRO A 610 57.83 -73.20 -79.89
CA PRO A 610 57.09 -73.74 -78.76
C PRO A 610 55.57 -73.79 -79.03
N PRO A 611 54.84 -74.77 -78.45
CA PRO A 611 53.46 -75.07 -78.83
C PRO A 611 52.49 -73.89 -78.76
N GLU A 612 52.59 -73.06 -77.71
CA GLU A 612 51.73 -71.87 -77.57
C GLU A 612 52.01 -70.81 -78.63
N GLN A 613 53.29 -70.60 -78.98
CA GLN A 613 53.69 -69.60 -79.97
C GLN A 613 53.36 -70.07 -81.39
N ALA A 614 53.53 -71.36 -81.66
CA ALA A 614 53.13 -71.97 -82.92
C ALA A 614 51.62 -71.78 -83.16
N GLU A 615 50.78 -72.11 -82.17
CA GLU A 615 49.32 -71.92 -82.30
C GLU A 615 48.93 -70.45 -82.40
N TYR A 616 49.60 -69.57 -81.67
CA TYR A 616 49.38 -68.13 -81.79
C TYR A 616 49.66 -67.65 -83.23
N CYS A 617 50.81 -68.01 -83.81
CA CYS A 617 51.15 -67.69 -85.19
C CYS A 617 50.13 -68.29 -86.17
N ILE A 618 49.72 -69.55 -86.01
CA ILE A 618 48.74 -70.21 -86.90
C ILE A 618 47.37 -69.50 -86.85
N SER A 619 46.95 -69.04 -85.67
CA SER A 619 45.67 -68.37 -85.49
C SER A 619 45.63 -66.96 -86.11
N ARG A 620 46.79 -66.29 -86.20
CA ARG A 620 46.90 -64.89 -86.62
C ARG A 620 47.44 -64.71 -88.04
N MET A 621 48.19 -65.68 -88.56
CA MET A 621 48.70 -65.64 -89.92
C MET A 621 47.57 -65.94 -90.92
N THR A 622 47.50 -65.15 -91.97
CA THR A 622 46.57 -65.39 -93.08
C THR A 622 47.10 -66.53 -93.95
N ARG A 623 46.18 -67.23 -94.65
CA ARG A 623 46.58 -68.28 -95.60
C ARG A 623 47.26 -67.66 -96.81
N TYR A 624 48.35 -68.29 -97.25
CA TYR A 624 49.10 -67.85 -98.42
C TYR A 624 48.31 -68.12 -99.73
N VAL A 625 48.20 -67.12 -100.60
CA VAL A 625 47.45 -67.18 -101.87
C VAL A 625 48.41 -66.97 -103.05
N GLY A 626 49.35 -67.89 -103.23
CA GLY A 626 50.30 -67.93 -104.36
C GLY A 626 50.17 -69.22 -105.18
N ALA A 627 50.51 -69.18 -106.47
CA ALA A 627 50.43 -70.33 -107.40
C ALA A 627 51.38 -71.50 -107.03
N ASP A 628 52.31 -71.24 -106.13
CA ASP A 628 53.35 -72.08 -105.54
C ASP A 628 53.01 -72.58 -104.13
N GLY A 629 51.81 -72.24 -103.62
CA GLY A 629 51.32 -72.63 -102.30
C GLY A 629 50.86 -74.09 -102.24
N THR A 630 51.35 -74.84 -101.25
CA THR A 630 50.84 -76.16 -100.90
C THR A 630 49.65 -76.06 -99.93
N THR A 631 48.87 -77.14 -99.80
CA THR A 631 47.68 -77.18 -98.95
C THR A 631 48.05 -76.94 -97.48
N GLY A 632 47.75 -75.76 -96.93
CA GLY A 632 48.07 -75.39 -95.54
C GLY A 632 49.17 -74.34 -95.34
N ALA A 633 49.59 -73.64 -96.40
CA ALA A 633 50.57 -72.55 -96.33
C ALA A 633 50.02 -71.25 -95.69
N LEU A 634 50.85 -70.60 -94.86
CA LEU A 634 50.56 -69.35 -94.12
C LEU A 634 51.55 -68.25 -94.52
N ASP A 635 51.09 -67.00 -94.51
CA ASP A 635 51.86 -65.82 -94.87
C ASP A 635 52.43 -65.13 -93.61
N TYR A 636 53.74 -65.30 -93.38
CA TYR A 636 54.45 -64.68 -92.26
C TYR A 636 54.90 -63.24 -92.55
N ILE A 637 54.90 -62.79 -93.81
CA ILE A 637 55.32 -61.44 -94.20
C ILE A 637 54.25 -60.45 -93.75
N SER A 638 52.99 -60.71 -94.13
CA SER A 638 51.85 -59.92 -93.69
C SER A 638 51.72 -59.87 -92.16
N PHE A 639 52.03 -60.98 -91.48
CA PHE A 639 52.00 -61.06 -90.01
C PHE A 639 53.10 -60.23 -89.33
N SER A 640 54.33 -60.28 -89.83
CA SER A 640 55.46 -59.54 -89.25
C SER A 640 55.31 -58.04 -89.45
N SER A 641 54.80 -57.60 -90.62
CA SER A 641 54.46 -56.19 -90.85
C SER A 641 53.27 -55.73 -90.03
N ALA A 642 52.29 -56.58 -89.70
CA ALA A 642 51.19 -56.21 -88.82
C ALA A 642 51.58 -56.11 -87.34
N LEU A 643 52.65 -56.81 -86.91
CA LEU A 643 53.12 -56.79 -85.52
C LEU A 643 53.94 -55.54 -85.17
N TYR A 644 54.63 -54.97 -86.16
CA TYR A 644 55.55 -53.84 -85.99
C TYR A 644 55.26 -52.65 -86.91
N GLY A 645 54.34 -52.79 -87.86
CA GLY A 645 53.91 -51.71 -88.75
C GLY A 645 52.88 -50.83 -88.05
N GLU A 646 53.05 -49.51 -88.21
CA GLU A 646 52.12 -48.49 -87.76
C GLU A 646 50.72 -48.83 -88.26
N SER A 647 49.83 -49.19 -87.34
CA SER A 647 48.40 -49.23 -87.63
C SER A 647 47.96 -47.78 -87.76
N ASP A 648 47.70 -47.33 -88.99
CA ASP A 648 46.98 -46.09 -89.24
C ASP A 648 45.57 -46.20 -88.64
N LEU A 649 45.43 -45.78 -87.39
CA LEU A 649 44.17 -45.53 -86.69
C LEU A 649 44.32 -44.35 -85.72
#